data_AF-A0A8C9G869-F1
#
_entry.id   AF-A0A8C9G869-F1
#
_cell.length_a   1.000
_cell.length_b   1.000
_cell.length_c   1.000
_cell.angle_alpha   90.00
_cell.angle_beta   90.00
_cell.angle_gamma   90.00
#
_symmetry.space_group_name_H-M   'P 1'
#
loop_
_entity.id
_entity.type
_entity.pdbx_description
1 polymer ?
#
loop_
_entity_poly.entity_id
_entity_poly.type
_entity_poly.pdbx_seq_one_letter_code
_entity_poly.pdbx_strand_id
1 'polypeptide(L)'
;RRKRIQCQKKCGCGACTVMISKYDPFQKKILHHTANACLFPICALHHVAVTTVEGIGNTKSRLHPAQERIAKSHGSQCGFCTPGIVMSMYTLLRNKPKPKMEDIEDAFQGNLCRCTGYRPILEGYRTFAVVSGFRQCSKRSGRVVCFCNGRRSLVECGCCEVPACRGNKATVMSSSLFDSSEFQPLDPTQEPIFPPELMTQKNKELKQVCFKGERVMWIQPTTLQELVTLKSQYPNAKLVVGNTEVGIEMRLKNMLYPVILAPAWIPEMNAVQHTETGEEKERQYLLSEWELQYKRKTVSYFCSCFSHAALEQLRWFAGPQIRNVAALGGNIMTASPISDLNPVLMASGSKLTLISTEGKRTVTMDEKFFTGYRKTIVKPEEVLLSVEIPYSKEGEYFSAFKQAYRREDDIAIVTCGMRVLFQHGTSRVQEVKLSYGGMAPTTILALKTCQELTGRDWNEKLLQDACHLLAGEMDLSPSAPGGMVEFRRTLTLSFFFKFYLTVLQKLSKHQNGPNNLCEPIPPNYISATELFHKDPIASTQLFQEVPRGQLVEDMVGRPLVHVSAAKQACGEAVYCDDIPHYENELYLTLVTSTKAHAKILSVDASEAQSVPGFVCFVSAKDVPGSNITGIANDETVFAEDVVTCVGHIIGAVIADTQEHSRRAAKAVKIKYEELKPIVTIQVSWLRSVPSISSQSSVNFAIHTWLFSHVLHLPSVCLINVSFNRIGRPVRCMLDRDEDMLISGGRHPFLGRYKVGFMKNGKVKSLEVSYYSNGGNSADLSHGVSKINFLAGALIHVYTDGSVLLTHGGTEMGQGLHTKMIQVASRSLGIPTSKIYISETSTNTVPNTSPTAASVSADINGMAVHNACQTILKRLEPIKQANPKGSWEDWIKTAYENCISLSATGFYRIPDVGYNFETNKGKPFHYFSYGVACSEVEIDCLTGDHKNIRTDIVMDVGTSLNPAIDIGQIEGAFVQGIGLFTMEELRYSPEGNLYTRGPGMYKIPAFGDIPTEFYVSLLRDCPNSKAIYSSKAVGEPPLFLSASVFYAIKDAIYSAREDSGVTEPFRLDSPATPERIRNACVDTFTKMCPSAEPGTFKPWSVRV
;
A
#
# COMPACT_ATOMS: atom_id res chain seq x y z
N ARG A 1 -11.44 -22.38 1.02
CA ARG A 1 -11.70 -21.21 0.13
C ARG A 1 -10.48 -20.32 0.18
N ARG A 2 -9.92 -19.93 -0.98
CA ARG A 2 -8.56 -19.38 -1.09
C ARG A 2 -8.62 -17.86 -1.00
N LYS A 3 -8.42 -17.31 0.20
CA LYS A 3 -8.31 -15.85 0.39
C LYS A 3 -6.85 -15.48 0.57
N ARG A 4 -6.46 -14.37 -0.05
CA ARG A 4 -5.11 -13.82 0.05
C ARG A 4 -4.92 -13.17 1.40
N ILE A 5 -3.82 -13.49 2.05
CA ILE A 5 -3.48 -12.96 3.36
C ILE A 5 -2.08 -12.33 3.26
N GLN A 6 -2.00 -11.00 3.26
CA GLN A 6 -0.72 -10.27 3.03
C GLN A 6 -0.12 -9.60 4.27
N CYS A 7 -0.96 -9.15 5.21
CA CYS A 7 -0.54 -8.35 6.35
C CYS A 7 -1.24 -8.73 7.66
N GLN A 8 -1.57 -10.02 7.84
CA GLN A 8 -2.33 -10.70 8.94
C GLN A 8 -2.66 -9.93 10.22
N LYS A 9 -1.75 -9.08 10.69
CA LYS A 9 -1.79 -8.38 11.97
C LYS A 9 -2.12 -6.88 11.90
N LYS A 10 -2.17 -6.21 10.73
CA LYS A 10 -2.38 -4.74 10.62
C LYS A 10 -3.48 -4.26 9.66
N CYS A 11 -4.00 -5.12 8.79
CA CYS A 11 -5.18 -4.92 7.92
C CYS A 11 -5.31 -3.62 7.10
N GLY A 12 -4.21 -2.93 6.82
CA GLY A 12 -4.17 -1.76 5.92
C GLY A 12 -3.78 -2.09 4.47
N CYS A 13 -4.13 -3.28 3.94
CA CYS A 13 -3.78 -3.64 2.54
C CYS A 13 -4.97 -4.04 1.66
N GLY A 14 -6.10 -4.43 2.25
CA GLY A 14 -7.30 -4.84 1.50
C GLY A 14 -7.17 -6.14 0.68
N ALA A 15 -6.05 -6.87 0.71
CA ALA A 15 -5.92 -8.14 -0.03
C ALA A 15 -6.93 -9.21 0.40
N CYS A 16 -7.42 -9.12 1.64
CA CYS A 16 -8.42 -10.02 2.22
C CYS A 16 -9.85 -9.46 2.23
N THR A 17 -10.13 -8.40 1.45
CA THR A 17 -11.47 -7.81 1.37
C THR A 17 -12.50 -8.84 0.93
N VAL A 18 -13.64 -8.85 1.62
CA VAL A 18 -14.84 -9.60 1.25
C VAL A 18 -16.08 -8.74 1.36
N MET A 19 -17.18 -9.18 0.74
CA MET A 19 -18.49 -8.58 0.96
C MET A 19 -19.21 -9.33 2.08
N ILE A 20 -19.72 -8.57 3.04
CA ILE A 20 -20.62 -9.03 4.10
C ILE A 20 -22.02 -8.51 3.77
N SER A 21 -23.00 -9.41 3.77
CA SER A 21 -24.41 -9.08 3.57
C SER A 21 -25.26 -9.46 4.77
N LYS A 22 -26.09 -8.54 5.27
CA LYS A 22 -27.03 -8.76 6.38
C LYS A 22 -28.38 -8.15 6.08
N TYR A 23 -29.45 -8.75 6.60
CA TYR A 23 -30.77 -8.11 6.61
C TYR A 23 -30.85 -7.15 7.79
N ASP A 24 -31.15 -5.88 7.52
CA ASP A 24 -31.41 -4.88 8.54
C ASP A 24 -32.92 -4.84 8.85
N PRO A 25 -33.35 -5.21 10.08
CA PRO A 25 -34.76 -5.24 10.43
C PRO A 25 -35.38 -3.84 10.57
N PHE A 26 -34.59 -2.80 10.86
CA PHE A 26 -35.07 -1.42 10.99
C PHE A 26 -35.29 -0.78 9.62
N GLN A 27 -34.33 -0.94 8.71
CA GLN A 27 -34.40 -0.41 7.35
C GLN A 27 -35.18 -1.33 6.40
N LYS A 28 -35.55 -2.54 6.85
CA LYS A 28 -36.24 -3.59 6.10
C LYS A 28 -35.58 -3.92 4.76
N LYS A 29 -34.24 -3.84 4.68
CA LYS A 29 -33.47 -4.06 3.46
C LYS A 29 -32.20 -4.88 3.72
N ILE A 30 -31.66 -5.44 2.66
CA ILE A 30 -30.35 -6.11 2.71
C ILE A 30 -29.27 -5.04 2.56
N LEU A 31 -28.28 -5.08 3.45
CA LEU A 31 -27.11 -4.22 3.41
C LEU A 31 -25.91 -5.01 2.91
N HIS A 32 -25.07 -4.37 2.08
CA HIS A 32 -23.84 -4.95 1.55
C HIS A 32 -22.66 -4.06 1.94
N HIS A 33 -21.69 -4.61 2.68
CA HIS A 33 -20.53 -3.88 3.16
C HIS A 33 -19.23 -4.62 2.83
N THR A 34 -18.16 -3.87 2.57
CA THR A 34 -16.83 -4.46 2.50
C THR A 34 -16.28 -4.64 3.92
N ALA A 35 -15.54 -5.72 4.15
CA ALA A 35 -14.82 -5.95 5.39
C ALA A 35 -13.50 -6.68 5.15
N ASN A 36 -12.52 -6.43 6.02
CA ASN A 36 -11.25 -7.15 6.03
C ASN A 36 -11.40 -8.48 6.77
N ALA A 37 -11.35 -9.61 6.05
CA ALA A 37 -11.51 -10.93 6.64
C ALA A 37 -10.42 -11.27 7.67
N CYS A 38 -9.25 -10.61 7.63
CA CYS A 38 -8.17 -10.80 8.60
C CYS A 38 -8.56 -10.41 10.04
N LEU A 39 -9.49 -9.46 10.23
CA LEU A 39 -9.90 -8.98 11.56
C LEU A 39 -11.31 -9.39 11.96
N PHE A 40 -12.14 -9.80 11.01
CA PHE A 40 -13.55 -10.04 11.30
C PHE A 40 -13.76 -11.43 11.95
N PRO A 41 -14.16 -11.53 13.23
CA PRO A 41 -14.33 -12.82 13.90
C PRO A 41 -15.48 -13.61 13.29
N ILE A 42 -15.31 -14.92 13.12
CA ILE A 42 -16.40 -15.78 12.62
C ILE A 42 -17.62 -15.80 13.55
N CYS A 43 -17.41 -15.64 14.86
CA CYS A 43 -18.47 -15.54 15.85
C CYS A 43 -19.42 -14.35 15.59
N ALA A 44 -18.92 -13.29 14.95
CA ALA A 44 -19.71 -12.11 14.60
C ALA A 44 -20.52 -12.29 13.29
N LEU A 45 -20.36 -13.41 12.57
CA LEU A 45 -21.05 -13.68 11.30
C LEU A 45 -22.33 -14.50 11.46
N HIS A 46 -22.85 -14.65 12.67
CA HIS A 46 -24.14 -15.33 12.87
C HIS A 46 -25.26 -14.57 12.14
N HIS A 47 -26.00 -15.31 11.29
CA HIS A 47 -27.02 -14.78 10.37
C HIS A 47 -26.50 -13.78 9.31
N VAL A 48 -25.23 -13.90 8.93
CA VAL A 48 -24.58 -13.04 7.93
C VAL A 48 -24.14 -13.87 6.72
N ALA A 49 -24.35 -13.36 5.51
CA ALA A 49 -23.84 -13.98 4.29
C ALA A 49 -22.49 -13.36 3.88
N VAL A 50 -21.49 -14.20 3.60
CA VAL A 50 -20.18 -13.77 3.12
C VAL A 50 -19.99 -14.15 1.66
N THR A 51 -19.68 -13.18 0.81
CA THR A 51 -19.30 -13.39 -0.59
C THR A 51 -17.81 -13.16 -0.77
N THR A 52 -17.13 -14.09 -1.45
CA THR A 52 -15.71 -14.03 -1.78
C THR A 52 -15.52 -13.93 -3.29
N VAL A 53 -14.28 -13.76 -3.75
CA VAL A 53 -13.97 -13.59 -5.17
C VAL A 53 -14.44 -14.77 -6.03
N GLU A 54 -14.35 -16.00 -5.49
CA GLU A 54 -14.81 -17.20 -6.19
C GLU A 54 -16.35 -17.27 -6.28
N GLY A 55 -17.04 -16.55 -5.38
CA GLY A 55 -18.50 -16.53 -5.28
C GLY A 55 -19.20 -15.62 -6.27
N ILE A 56 -18.47 -14.78 -7.02
CA ILE A 56 -19.06 -13.89 -8.03
C ILE A 56 -18.83 -14.38 -9.47
N GLY A 57 -17.86 -15.27 -9.68
CA GLY A 57 -17.51 -15.80 -11.02
C GLY A 57 -16.15 -16.51 -11.03
N ASN A 58 -15.91 -17.32 -12.07
CA ASN A 58 -14.68 -18.09 -12.27
C ASN A 58 -14.43 -18.43 -13.76
N THR A 59 -13.27 -18.98 -14.11
CA THR A 59 -12.91 -19.27 -15.51
C THR A 59 -13.64 -20.50 -16.09
N LYS A 60 -14.16 -21.40 -15.25
CA LYS A 60 -14.91 -22.59 -15.69
C LYS A 60 -16.36 -22.30 -16.08
N SER A 61 -16.94 -21.25 -15.49
CA SER A 61 -18.31 -20.82 -15.73
C SER A 61 -18.29 -19.50 -16.48
N ARG A 62 -18.44 -18.39 -15.77
CA ARG A 62 -18.39 -17.04 -16.33
C ARG A 62 -17.64 -16.12 -15.37
N LEU A 63 -16.77 -15.27 -15.91
CA LEU A 63 -16.20 -14.17 -15.16
C LEU A 63 -17.25 -13.09 -14.94
N HIS A 64 -17.33 -12.59 -13.72
CA HIS A 64 -18.11 -11.39 -13.43
C HIS A 64 -17.51 -10.18 -14.20
N PRO A 65 -18.31 -9.19 -14.65
CA PRO A 65 -17.78 -8.01 -15.33
C PRO A 65 -16.64 -7.29 -14.57
N ALA A 66 -16.71 -7.25 -13.23
CA ALA A 66 -15.60 -6.71 -12.42
C ALA A 66 -14.30 -7.53 -12.56
N GLN A 67 -14.39 -8.86 -12.66
CA GLN A 67 -13.22 -9.74 -12.88
C GLN A 67 -12.70 -9.64 -14.31
N GLU A 68 -13.59 -9.59 -15.30
CA GLU A 68 -13.22 -9.46 -16.71
C GLU A 68 -12.47 -8.15 -16.97
N ARG A 69 -13.03 -7.02 -16.52
CA ARG A 69 -12.48 -5.70 -16.85
C ARG A 69 -11.12 -5.46 -16.24
N ILE A 70 -10.90 -5.82 -14.97
CA ILE A 70 -9.58 -5.68 -14.34
C ILE A 70 -8.52 -6.58 -14.98
N ALA A 71 -8.91 -7.75 -15.50
CA ALA A 71 -7.99 -8.64 -16.19
C ALA A 71 -7.64 -8.09 -17.59
N LYS A 72 -8.65 -7.77 -18.40
CA LYS A 72 -8.48 -7.29 -19.78
C LYS A 72 -7.88 -5.88 -19.87
N SER A 73 -8.09 -5.04 -18.86
CA SER A 73 -7.48 -3.70 -18.79
C SER A 73 -6.03 -3.71 -18.30
N HIS A 74 -5.44 -4.90 -18.12
CA HIS A 74 -4.07 -5.07 -17.58
C HIS A 74 -3.91 -4.56 -16.14
N GLY A 75 -5.01 -4.53 -15.38
CA GLY A 75 -5.05 -4.17 -13.96
C GLY A 75 -4.54 -5.27 -13.01
N SER A 76 -3.96 -6.36 -13.55
CA SER A 76 -3.36 -7.45 -12.76
C SER A 76 -2.00 -7.85 -13.33
N GLN A 77 -0.98 -7.77 -12.48
CA GLN A 77 0.39 -8.24 -12.75
C GLN A 77 0.67 -9.48 -11.90
N CYS A 78 1.19 -9.31 -10.67
CA CYS A 78 1.45 -10.45 -9.78
C CYS A 78 0.16 -11.14 -9.34
N GLY A 79 -0.97 -10.43 -9.35
CA GLY A 79 -2.32 -10.93 -9.04
C GLY A 79 -2.69 -11.04 -7.56
N PHE A 80 -1.74 -10.84 -6.63
CA PHE A 80 -1.99 -11.12 -5.21
C PHE A 80 -3.03 -10.19 -4.58
N CYS A 81 -3.06 -8.91 -4.99
CA CYS A 81 -4.04 -7.92 -4.52
C CYS A 81 -5.37 -7.96 -5.29
N THR A 82 -5.41 -8.60 -6.46
CA THR A 82 -6.53 -8.52 -7.40
C THR A 82 -7.85 -9.01 -6.79
N PRO A 83 -7.92 -10.12 -6.03
CA PRO A 83 -9.15 -10.53 -5.36
C PRO A 83 -9.74 -9.46 -4.43
N GLY A 84 -8.90 -8.81 -3.62
CA GLY A 84 -9.34 -7.77 -2.70
C GLY A 84 -9.89 -6.53 -3.40
N ILE A 85 -9.25 -6.13 -4.50
CA ILE A 85 -9.68 -5.00 -5.34
C ILE A 85 -10.99 -5.33 -6.07
N VAL A 86 -11.10 -6.54 -6.63
CA VAL A 86 -12.34 -7.04 -7.24
C VAL A 86 -13.49 -7.00 -6.24
N MET A 87 -13.27 -7.45 -5.00
CA MET A 87 -14.33 -7.46 -3.98
C MET A 87 -14.73 -6.05 -3.51
N SER A 88 -13.79 -5.10 -3.47
CA SER A 88 -14.12 -3.68 -3.22
C SER A 88 -14.99 -3.11 -4.34
N MET A 89 -14.60 -3.31 -5.59
CA MET A 89 -15.38 -2.84 -6.76
C MET A 89 -16.75 -3.52 -6.83
N TYR A 90 -16.80 -4.84 -6.64
CA TYR A 90 -18.03 -5.63 -6.64
C TYR A 90 -19.02 -5.09 -5.59
N THR A 91 -18.56 -4.86 -4.37
CA THR A 91 -19.42 -4.34 -3.30
C THR A 91 -19.91 -2.92 -3.59
N LEU A 92 -19.08 -2.08 -4.21
CA LEU A 92 -19.52 -0.77 -4.70
C LEU A 92 -20.65 -0.92 -5.74
N LEU A 93 -20.47 -1.78 -6.75
CA LEU A 93 -21.49 -2.01 -7.79
C LEU A 93 -22.80 -2.57 -7.22
N ARG A 94 -22.73 -3.41 -6.19
CA ARG A 94 -23.91 -3.92 -5.47
C ARG A 94 -24.70 -2.84 -4.74
N ASN A 95 -24.04 -1.78 -4.28
CA ASN A 95 -24.68 -0.63 -3.62
C ASN A 95 -25.05 0.49 -4.61
N LYS A 96 -24.28 0.65 -5.68
CA LYS A 96 -24.41 1.70 -6.68
C LYS A 96 -24.01 1.13 -8.05
N PRO A 97 -24.95 0.54 -8.81
CA PRO A 97 -24.67 -0.09 -10.11
C PRO A 97 -24.11 0.85 -11.18
N LYS A 98 -24.29 2.17 -10.98
CA LYS A 98 -23.80 3.24 -11.85
C LYS A 98 -23.02 4.27 -11.00
N PRO A 99 -21.79 3.94 -10.56
CA PRO A 99 -21.00 4.82 -9.71
C PRO A 99 -20.49 6.05 -10.48
N LYS A 100 -20.00 7.06 -9.76
CA LYS A 100 -19.11 8.11 -10.28
C LYS A 100 -17.66 7.69 -10.08
N MET A 101 -16.71 8.38 -10.71
CA MET A 101 -15.28 8.10 -10.53
C MET A 101 -14.83 8.27 -9.07
N GLU A 102 -15.35 9.29 -8.38
CA GLU A 102 -15.07 9.53 -6.95
C GLU A 102 -15.49 8.33 -6.07
N ASP A 103 -16.66 7.72 -6.34
CA ASP A 103 -17.09 6.53 -5.59
C ASP A 103 -16.14 5.34 -5.81
N ILE A 104 -15.59 5.20 -7.03
CA ILE A 104 -14.64 4.14 -7.39
C ILE A 104 -13.32 4.35 -6.66
N GLU A 105 -12.77 5.55 -6.67
CA GLU A 105 -11.54 5.89 -5.96
C GLU A 105 -11.68 5.69 -4.44
N ASP A 106 -12.80 6.15 -3.87
CA ASP A 106 -13.06 6.01 -2.44
C ASP A 106 -13.22 4.54 -2.01
N ALA A 107 -13.80 3.70 -2.88
CA ALA A 107 -13.90 2.26 -2.64
C ALA A 107 -12.53 1.56 -2.50
N PHE A 108 -11.46 2.18 -3.01
CA PHE A 108 -10.11 1.61 -3.01
C PHE A 108 -9.14 2.21 -2.00
N GLN A 109 -9.56 3.15 -1.15
CA GLN A 109 -8.70 3.75 -0.10
C GLN A 109 -8.03 2.69 0.79
N GLY A 110 -8.69 1.55 1.03
CA GLY A 110 -8.18 0.44 1.83
C GLY A 110 -7.47 -0.68 1.05
N ASN A 111 -7.19 -0.49 -0.25
CA ASN A 111 -6.57 -1.50 -1.12
C ASN A 111 -5.19 -1.03 -1.61
N LEU A 112 -4.18 -1.88 -1.46
CA LEU A 112 -2.82 -1.58 -1.93
C LEU A 112 -2.38 -2.51 -3.06
N CYS A 113 -1.64 -1.97 -4.02
CA CYS A 113 -1.01 -2.71 -5.11
C CYS A 113 0.42 -2.23 -5.28
N ARG A 114 1.37 -3.18 -5.35
CA ARG A 114 2.79 -2.87 -5.47
C ARG A 114 3.33 -2.97 -6.90
N CYS A 115 2.50 -3.41 -7.85
CA CYS A 115 2.94 -3.78 -9.20
C CYS A 115 2.40 -2.84 -10.29
N THR A 116 1.10 -2.49 -10.26
CA THR A 116 0.43 -1.93 -11.45
C THR A 116 0.58 -0.41 -11.61
N GLY A 117 1.05 0.29 -10.58
CA GLY A 117 0.96 1.75 -10.54
C GLY A 117 -0.49 2.27 -10.52
N TYR A 118 -1.47 1.42 -10.17
CA TYR A 118 -2.90 1.70 -10.00
C TYR A 118 -3.69 2.16 -11.25
N ARG A 119 -3.07 2.89 -12.19
CA ARG A 119 -3.70 3.43 -13.40
C ARG A 119 -4.55 2.43 -14.18
N PRO A 120 -4.08 1.24 -14.58
CA PRO A 120 -4.88 0.30 -15.39
C PRO A 120 -6.10 -0.27 -14.65
N ILE A 121 -6.09 -0.24 -13.30
CA ILE A 121 -7.23 -0.66 -12.47
C ILE A 121 -8.32 0.42 -12.51
N LEU A 122 -7.93 1.68 -12.30
CA LEU A 122 -8.84 2.82 -12.36
C LEU A 122 -9.43 2.98 -13.75
N GLU A 123 -8.61 2.87 -14.80
CA GLU A 123 -9.07 2.98 -16.19
C GLU A 123 -10.03 1.84 -16.58
N GLY A 124 -9.71 0.60 -16.21
CA GLY A 124 -10.59 -0.54 -16.44
C GLY A 124 -11.95 -0.36 -15.77
N TYR A 125 -11.99 0.11 -14.52
CA TYR A 125 -13.24 0.32 -13.79
C TYR A 125 -13.96 1.64 -14.10
N ARG A 126 -13.28 2.63 -14.67
CA ARG A 126 -13.89 3.85 -15.20
C ARG A 126 -15.02 3.55 -16.18
N THR A 127 -14.94 2.42 -16.88
CA THR A 127 -15.98 1.94 -17.80
C THR A 127 -17.31 1.58 -17.12
N PHE A 128 -17.38 1.49 -15.78
CA PHE A 128 -18.64 1.40 -15.03
C PHE A 128 -19.21 2.77 -14.66
N ALA A 129 -18.40 3.83 -14.70
CA ALA A 129 -18.79 5.14 -14.19
C ALA A 129 -19.80 5.85 -15.09
N VAL A 130 -20.74 6.59 -14.49
CA VAL A 130 -21.57 7.55 -15.22
C VAL A 130 -20.68 8.73 -15.62
N VAL A 131 -20.50 8.92 -16.93
CA VAL A 131 -19.81 10.09 -17.46
C VAL A 131 -20.73 11.29 -17.32
N SER A 132 -20.67 12.01 -16.20
CA SER A 132 -21.31 13.31 -16.07
C SER A 132 -20.50 14.34 -16.87
N GLY A 133 -20.97 14.72 -18.05
CA GLY A 133 -20.57 15.99 -18.67
C GLY A 133 -19.33 16.02 -19.56
N PHE A 134 -18.81 14.89 -20.04
CA PHE A 134 -18.25 14.94 -21.40
C PHE A 134 -19.45 14.92 -22.34
N ARG A 135 -19.54 15.92 -23.23
CA ARG A 135 -20.52 15.91 -24.32
C ARG A 135 -20.46 14.52 -24.95
N GLN A 136 -21.48 13.70 -24.67
CA GLN A 136 -21.87 12.68 -25.62
C GLN A 136 -21.91 13.41 -26.96
N CYS A 137 -21.21 12.90 -27.97
CA CYS A 137 -21.50 13.28 -29.35
C CYS A 137 -22.93 12.83 -29.68
N SER A 138 -23.92 13.41 -29.02
CA SER A 138 -25.28 13.46 -29.49
C SER A 138 -25.22 14.27 -30.76
N LYS A 139 -25.50 13.62 -31.89
CA LYS A 139 -25.72 14.24 -33.19
C LYS A 139 -26.77 15.36 -33.05
N ARG A 140 -26.36 16.56 -32.69
CA ARG A 140 -27.16 17.79 -32.78
C ARG A 140 -26.21 18.97 -32.93
N SER A 141 -26.31 19.56 -34.12
CA SER A 141 -25.66 20.79 -34.61
C SER A 141 -24.13 20.81 -34.57
N GLY A 142 -23.53 20.78 -35.77
CA GLY A 142 -22.10 20.71 -36.01
C GLY A 142 -21.29 21.78 -35.28
N ARG A 143 -20.36 21.30 -34.45
CA ARG A 143 -19.04 21.87 -34.09
C ARG A 143 -18.50 21.04 -32.93
N VAL A 144 -17.54 20.15 -33.21
CA VAL A 144 -16.81 19.36 -32.22
C VAL A 144 -15.34 19.74 -32.34
N VAL A 145 -14.67 20.02 -31.23
CA VAL A 145 -13.22 20.30 -31.19
C VAL A 145 -12.49 18.95 -31.09
N CYS A 146 -11.65 18.65 -32.08
CA CYS A 146 -10.81 17.45 -32.10
C CYS A 146 -9.34 17.85 -31.88
N PHE A 147 -8.63 17.14 -31.00
CA PHE A 147 -7.21 17.34 -30.75
C PHE A 147 -6.39 16.34 -31.56
N CYS A 148 -5.92 16.78 -32.74
CA CYS A 148 -4.90 16.09 -33.51
C CYS A 148 -3.67 17.02 -33.63
N ASN A 149 -2.48 16.54 -33.25
CA ASN A 149 -1.18 17.22 -33.44
C ASN A 149 -1.02 18.63 -32.83
N GLY A 150 -1.57 18.89 -31.64
CA GLY A 150 -1.17 20.06 -30.84
C GLY A 150 -1.44 21.45 -31.47
N ARG A 151 -2.27 21.55 -32.51
CA ARG A 151 -2.75 22.83 -33.05
C ARG A 151 -4.27 22.90 -33.02
N ARG A 152 -4.80 24.00 -32.47
CA ARG A 152 -6.23 24.34 -32.52
C ARG A 152 -6.61 24.59 -34.00
N SER A 153 -7.49 23.76 -34.55
CA SER A 153 -8.16 24.06 -35.81
C SER A 153 -9.66 23.78 -35.69
N LEU A 154 -10.47 24.75 -36.09
CA LEU A 154 -11.93 24.65 -36.19
C LEU A 154 -12.26 23.93 -37.51
N VAL A 155 -12.59 22.65 -37.48
CA VAL A 155 -13.07 21.92 -38.67
C VAL A 155 -14.34 21.14 -38.31
N GLU A 156 -15.34 21.22 -39.18
CA GLU A 156 -16.60 20.50 -39.07
C GLU A 156 -16.37 18.98 -39.15
N CYS A 157 -16.99 18.26 -38.21
CA CYS A 157 -16.82 16.82 -38.02
C CYS A 157 -17.55 16.01 -39.09
N GLY A 158 -16.81 15.58 -40.12
CA GLY A 158 -17.09 14.38 -40.91
C GLY A 158 -16.18 13.25 -40.41
N CYS A 159 -16.78 12.22 -39.81
CA CYS A 159 -16.08 11.01 -39.45
C CYS A 159 -15.42 10.39 -40.70
N CYS A 160 -14.13 10.10 -40.60
CA CYS A 160 -13.46 8.99 -41.31
C CYS A 160 -13.83 8.79 -42.78
N GLU A 161 -13.24 9.56 -43.69
CA GLU A 161 -12.80 9.10 -45.02
C GLU A 161 -12.06 10.23 -45.74
N VAL A 162 -10.75 10.36 -45.49
CA VAL A 162 -9.88 11.16 -46.35
C VAL A 162 -8.81 10.23 -46.93
N PRO A 163 -8.93 9.77 -48.19
CA PRO A 163 -7.97 8.90 -48.84
C PRO A 163 -6.74 9.68 -49.38
N ALA A 164 -6.18 10.62 -48.61
CA ALA A 164 -5.17 11.57 -49.13
C ALA A 164 -3.89 11.71 -48.28
N CYS A 165 -3.54 10.71 -47.46
CA CYS A 165 -2.22 10.65 -46.80
C CYS A 165 -1.52 9.30 -46.99
N ARG A 166 -1.71 8.65 -48.14
CA ARG A 166 -0.95 7.44 -48.53
C ARG A 166 0.40 7.84 -49.15
N GLY A 167 1.28 8.40 -48.31
CA GLY A 167 2.71 8.28 -48.50
C GLY A 167 3.17 6.94 -47.95
N ASN A 168 3.77 6.09 -48.78
CA ASN A 168 4.33 4.80 -48.35
C ASN A 168 5.38 5.01 -47.23
N LYS A 169 5.25 4.25 -46.13
CA LYS A 169 6.13 4.14 -44.93
C LYS A 169 5.83 5.00 -43.68
N ALA A 170 4.58 5.40 -43.39
CA ALA A 170 4.26 5.99 -42.08
C ALA A 170 3.89 4.93 -41.03
N THR A 171 4.71 4.78 -39.99
CA THR A 171 4.43 3.99 -38.77
C THR A 171 3.15 4.49 -38.08
N VAL A 172 2.22 3.59 -37.70
CA VAL A 172 0.96 3.94 -37.01
C VAL A 172 1.14 3.91 -35.49
N MET A 173 0.53 4.87 -34.79
CA MET A 173 0.47 4.89 -33.32
C MET A 173 -0.87 4.39 -32.83
N SER A 174 -0.84 3.61 -31.75
CA SER A 174 -2.02 3.28 -30.98
C SER A 174 -1.92 3.85 -29.58
N SER A 175 -3.08 4.19 -29.03
CA SER A 175 -3.26 4.55 -27.64
C SER A 175 -4.06 3.52 -26.83
N SER A 176 -4.63 2.50 -27.49
CA SER A 176 -5.53 1.56 -26.84
C SER A 176 -4.83 0.26 -26.49
N LEU A 177 -4.76 -0.05 -25.19
CA LEU A 177 -4.19 -1.31 -24.69
C LEU A 177 -5.23 -2.44 -24.60
N PHE A 178 -6.52 -2.12 -24.67
CA PHE A 178 -7.63 -3.08 -24.59
C PHE A 178 -8.84 -2.54 -25.36
N ASP A 179 -9.73 -3.41 -25.81
CA ASP A 179 -10.99 -3.00 -26.44
C ASP A 179 -12.14 -3.04 -25.42
N SER A 180 -12.59 -1.86 -25.00
CA SER A 180 -13.71 -1.74 -24.06
C SER A 180 -15.07 -2.20 -24.64
N SER A 181 -15.19 -2.29 -25.96
CA SER A 181 -16.42 -2.76 -26.62
C SER A 181 -16.65 -4.26 -26.44
N GLU A 182 -15.60 -5.02 -26.11
CA GLU A 182 -15.68 -6.44 -25.80
C GLU A 182 -16.18 -6.73 -24.37
N PHE A 183 -16.29 -5.70 -23.52
CA PHE A 183 -16.67 -5.89 -22.13
C PHE A 183 -18.13 -6.26 -21.97
N GLN A 184 -18.39 -7.29 -21.18
CA GLN A 184 -19.76 -7.63 -20.82
C GLN A 184 -20.40 -6.49 -20.01
N PRO A 185 -21.66 -6.12 -20.30
CA PRO A 185 -22.38 -5.15 -19.49
C PRO A 185 -22.65 -5.73 -18.10
N LEU A 186 -22.74 -4.85 -17.10
CA LEU A 186 -23.22 -5.24 -15.77
C LEU A 186 -24.73 -5.48 -15.85
N ASP A 187 -25.17 -6.67 -15.46
CA ASP A 187 -26.58 -7.01 -15.26
C ASP A 187 -26.85 -7.25 -13.77
N PRO A 188 -27.38 -6.24 -13.05
CA PRO A 188 -27.67 -6.36 -11.62
C PRO A 188 -28.71 -7.44 -11.27
N THR A 189 -29.47 -7.95 -12.26
CA THR A 189 -30.50 -8.97 -12.02
C THR A 189 -29.94 -10.39 -11.95
N GLN A 190 -28.71 -10.60 -12.45
CA GLN A 190 -28.02 -11.90 -12.43
C GLN A 190 -27.08 -12.05 -11.22
N GLU A 191 -27.10 -11.08 -10.31
CA GLU A 191 -26.29 -11.12 -9.09
C GLU A 191 -26.73 -12.25 -8.15
N PRO A 192 -25.81 -12.88 -7.39
CA PRO A 192 -26.16 -13.85 -6.38
C PRO A 192 -27.20 -13.28 -5.40
N ILE A 193 -28.35 -13.97 -5.32
CA ILE A 193 -29.44 -13.62 -4.41
C ILE A 193 -28.97 -13.74 -2.96
N PHE A 194 -29.54 -12.92 -2.09
CA PHE A 194 -29.33 -13.08 -0.65
C PHE A 194 -29.97 -14.41 -0.19
N PRO A 195 -29.28 -15.22 0.63
CA PRO A 195 -29.75 -16.56 0.98
C PRO A 195 -31.18 -16.56 1.54
N PRO A 196 -32.14 -17.26 0.92
CA PRO A 196 -33.53 -17.29 1.38
C PRO A 196 -33.69 -17.78 2.82
N GLU A 197 -32.84 -18.72 3.25
CA GLU A 197 -32.82 -19.22 4.64
C GLU A 197 -32.64 -18.08 5.66
N LEU A 198 -31.70 -17.17 5.42
CA LEU A 198 -31.46 -16.01 6.29
C LEU A 198 -32.65 -15.03 6.30
N MET A 199 -33.40 -14.95 5.20
CA MET A 199 -34.62 -14.13 5.14
C MET A 199 -35.78 -14.73 5.96
N THR A 200 -35.86 -16.06 6.09
CA THR A 200 -36.88 -16.70 6.95
C THR A 200 -36.62 -16.46 8.43
N GLN A 201 -35.35 -16.25 8.81
CA GLN A 201 -34.93 -16.03 10.19
C GLN A 201 -35.17 -14.60 10.68
N LYS A 202 -35.50 -13.64 9.78
CA LYS A 202 -35.65 -12.22 10.13
C LYS A 202 -36.75 -11.91 11.16
N ASN A 203 -37.76 -12.78 11.26
CA ASN A 203 -38.89 -12.62 12.18
C ASN A 203 -38.74 -13.43 13.48
N LYS A 204 -37.66 -14.22 13.61
CA LYS A 204 -37.41 -14.99 14.83
C LYS A 204 -36.74 -14.08 15.86
N GLU A 205 -37.20 -14.17 17.10
CA GLU A 205 -36.56 -13.49 18.23
C GLU A 205 -35.12 -14.00 18.38
N LEU A 206 -34.17 -13.06 18.43
CA LEU A 206 -32.77 -13.39 18.64
C LEU A 206 -32.59 -13.89 20.06
N LYS A 207 -31.83 -14.98 20.23
CA LYS A 207 -31.43 -15.49 21.54
C LYS A 207 -29.96 -15.19 21.76
N GLN A 208 -29.58 -14.95 23.01
CA GLN A 208 -28.17 -14.85 23.38
C GLN A 208 -27.40 -16.09 22.91
N VAL A 209 -26.26 -15.89 22.27
CA VAL A 209 -25.36 -16.98 21.86
C VAL A 209 -24.03 -16.89 22.60
N CYS A 210 -23.46 -18.06 22.92
CA CYS A 210 -22.17 -18.20 23.60
C CYS A 210 -21.30 -19.21 22.84
N PHE A 211 -20.16 -18.78 22.33
CA PHE A 211 -19.16 -19.63 21.69
C PHE A 211 -17.96 -19.79 22.62
N LYS A 212 -17.50 -21.03 22.83
CA LYS A 212 -16.33 -21.33 23.65
C LYS A 212 -15.23 -21.91 22.77
N GLY A 213 -14.11 -21.19 22.68
CA GLY A 213 -12.87 -21.71 22.11
C GLY A 213 -11.93 -22.25 23.18
N GLU A 214 -10.72 -22.62 22.78
CA GLU A 214 -9.66 -23.13 23.66
C GLU A 214 -9.33 -22.17 24.82
N ARG A 215 -9.33 -20.85 24.57
CA ARG A 215 -8.87 -19.82 25.53
C ARG A 215 -9.82 -18.64 25.73
N VAL A 216 -10.86 -18.53 24.90
CA VAL A 216 -11.74 -17.34 24.85
C VAL A 216 -13.19 -17.78 24.76
N MET A 217 -14.03 -17.15 25.56
CA MET A 217 -15.49 -17.23 25.51
C MET A 217 -16.05 -15.96 24.86
N TRP A 218 -16.85 -16.11 23.81
CA TRP A 218 -17.55 -15.03 23.12
C TRP A 218 -19.03 -15.08 23.45
N ILE A 219 -19.57 -14.00 24.02
CA ILE A 219 -20.99 -13.89 24.36
C ILE A 219 -21.61 -12.75 23.55
N GLN A 220 -22.71 -13.02 22.89
CA GLN A 220 -23.45 -12.05 22.08
C GLN A 220 -24.83 -11.81 22.71
N PRO A 221 -24.98 -10.78 23.55
CA PRO A 221 -26.26 -10.41 24.15
C PRO A 221 -27.22 -9.84 23.11
N THR A 222 -28.52 -9.99 23.35
CA THR A 222 -29.58 -9.47 22.48
C THR A 222 -30.27 -8.24 23.07
N THR A 223 -30.19 -8.06 24.39
CA THR A 223 -30.81 -6.92 25.09
C THR A 223 -29.78 -6.09 25.86
N LEU A 224 -30.12 -4.82 26.11
CA LEU A 224 -29.29 -3.94 26.91
C LEU A 224 -29.15 -4.43 28.36
N GLN A 225 -30.22 -5.01 28.93
CA GLN A 225 -30.21 -5.55 30.30
C GLN A 225 -29.26 -6.74 30.44
N GLU A 226 -29.22 -7.63 29.45
CA GLU A 226 -28.26 -8.73 29.40
C GLU A 226 -26.83 -8.19 29.35
N LEU A 227 -26.54 -7.21 28.49
CA LEU A 227 -25.21 -6.64 28.36
C LEU A 227 -24.70 -6.05 29.67
N VAL A 228 -25.49 -5.23 30.37
CA VAL A 228 -25.05 -4.60 31.63
C VAL A 228 -24.88 -5.64 32.74
N THR A 229 -25.72 -6.67 32.76
CA THR A 229 -25.60 -7.79 33.71
C THR A 229 -24.31 -8.57 33.46
N LEU A 230 -24.03 -8.92 32.19
CA LEU A 230 -22.79 -9.58 31.79
C LEU A 230 -21.55 -8.73 32.06
N LYS A 231 -21.64 -7.41 31.85
CA LYS A 231 -20.53 -6.49 32.10
C LYS A 231 -20.25 -6.33 33.59
N SER A 232 -21.28 -6.37 34.43
CA SER A 232 -21.13 -6.45 35.89
C SER A 232 -20.52 -7.79 36.34
N GLN A 233 -20.95 -8.90 35.73
CA GLN A 233 -20.40 -10.24 36.02
C GLN A 233 -18.94 -10.40 35.54
N TYR A 234 -18.60 -9.80 34.40
CA TYR A 234 -17.26 -9.84 33.81
C TYR A 234 -16.75 -8.41 33.55
N PRO A 235 -16.34 -7.65 34.60
CA PRO A 235 -15.90 -6.26 34.44
C PRO A 235 -14.69 -6.10 33.52
N ASN A 236 -13.83 -7.11 33.45
CA ASN A 236 -12.66 -7.13 32.59
C ASN A 236 -12.94 -7.60 31.14
N ALA A 237 -14.17 -8.04 30.84
CA ALA A 237 -14.53 -8.46 29.49
C ALA A 237 -14.43 -7.30 28.50
N LYS A 238 -13.84 -7.56 27.35
CA LYS A 238 -13.73 -6.57 26.27
C LYS A 238 -15.01 -6.58 25.42
N LEU A 239 -15.51 -5.38 25.14
CA LEU A 239 -16.58 -5.21 24.16
C LEU A 239 -15.98 -5.21 22.76
N VAL A 240 -16.53 -6.03 21.86
CA VAL A 240 -16.07 -6.14 20.47
C VAL A 240 -17.23 -5.92 19.51
N VAL A 241 -17.11 -4.91 18.65
CA VAL A 241 -17.99 -4.67 17.51
C VAL A 241 -17.22 -4.97 16.22
N GLY A 242 -16.44 -4.02 15.72
CA GLY A 242 -15.64 -4.18 14.49
C GLY A 242 -14.34 -4.96 14.62
N ASN A 243 -13.89 -5.22 15.85
CA ASN A 243 -12.62 -5.88 16.18
C ASN A 243 -11.35 -5.20 15.60
N THR A 244 -11.44 -3.96 15.12
CA THR A 244 -10.34 -3.23 14.45
C THR A 244 -9.25 -2.75 15.40
N GLU A 245 -9.46 -2.83 16.72
CA GLU A 245 -8.48 -2.55 17.77
C GLU A 245 -8.16 -3.80 18.59
N VAL A 246 -9.18 -4.44 19.17
CA VAL A 246 -9.00 -5.66 19.99
C VAL A 246 -8.29 -6.76 19.21
N GLY A 247 -8.60 -6.97 17.92
CA GLY A 247 -7.91 -7.94 17.08
C GLY A 247 -6.43 -7.61 16.88
N ILE A 248 -6.08 -6.32 16.81
CA ILE A 248 -4.70 -5.84 16.73
C ILE A 248 -3.98 -6.05 18.07
N GLU A 249 -4.62 -5.75 19.20
CA GLU A 249 -4.07 -5.97 20.54
C GLU A 249 -3.79 -7.46 20.81
N MET A 250 -4.71 -8.34 20.44
CA MET A 250 -4.55 -9.78 20.62
C MET A 250 -3.42 -10.35 19.75
N ARG A 251 -3.28 -9.88 18.51
CA ARG A 251 -2.28 -10.42 17.56
C ARG A 251 -0.89 -9.80 17.70
N LEU A 252 -0.79 -8.48 17.84
CA LEU A 252 0.48 -7.76 17.88
C LEU A 252 0.99 -7.47 19.29
N LYS A 253 0.08 -7.20 20.23
CA LYS A 253 0.46 -6.85 21.62
C LYS A 253 0.37 -8.05 22.57
N ASN A 254 0.04 -9.24 22.04
CA ASN A 254 -0.08 -10.49 22.80
C ASN A 254 -1.09 -10.43 23.96
N MET A 255 -2.09 -9.56 23.85
CA MET A 255 -3.13 -9.44 24.87
C MET A 255 -4.09 -10.63 24.78
N LEU A 256 -4.44 -11.23 25.92
CA LEU A 256 -5.47 -12.27 25.99
C LEU A 256 -6.68 -11.73 26.74
N TYR A 257 -7.85 -11.83 26.11
CA TYR A 257 -9.13 -11.46 26.70
C TYR A 257 -10.00 -12.72 26.84
N PRO A 258 -10.06 -13.34 28.04
CA PRO A 258 -10.76 -14.62 28.23
C PRO A 258 -12.26 -14.54 27.94
N VAL A 259 -12.87 -13.37 28.13
CA VAL A 259 -14.28 -13.11 27.86
C VAL A 259 -14.42 -11.91 26.93
N ILE A 260 -15.17 -12.10 25.85
CA ILE A 260 -15.55 -11.06 24.90
C ILE A 260 -17.07 -10.91 24.91
N LEU A 261 -17.56 -9.67 24.99
CA LEU A 261 -18.98 -9.33 24.86
C LEU A 261 -19.20 -8.62 23.51
N ALA A 262 -20.17 -9.08 22.72
CA ALA A 262 -20.42 -8.56 21.38
C ALA A 262 -21.79 -7.88 21.29
N PRO A 263 -21.89 -6.56 21.55
CA PRO A 263 -23.17 -5.86 21.70
C PRO A 263 -23.88 -5.51 20.38
N ALA A 264 -23.40 -6.02 19.24
CA ALA A 264 -23.82 -5.57 17.91
C ALA A 264 -25.32 -5.77 17.61
N TRP A 265 -26.01 -6.66 18.33
CA TRP A 265 -27.44 -6.92 18.13
C TRP A 265 -28.38 -6.02 18.94
N ILE A 266 -27.85 -5.23 19.88
CA ILE A 266 -28.68 -4.47 20.81
C ILE A 266 -29.28 -3.25 20.09
N PRO A 267 -30.61 -3.17 19.93
CA PRO A 267 -31.28 -2.08 19.22
C PRO A 267 -30.93 -0.69 19.76
N GLU A 268 -30.87 -0.55 21.07
CA GLU A 268 -30.63 0.72 21.75
C GLU A 268 -29.24 1.29 21.44
N MET A 269 -28.29 0.42 21.10
CA MET A 269 -26.93 0.80 20.74
C MET A 269 -26.80 1.10 19.25
N ASN A 270 -27.78 0.80 18.40
CA ASN A 270 -27.70 1.03 16.94
C ASN A 270 -28.69 2.09 16.42
N ALA A 271 -29.55 2.66 17.27
CA ALA A 271 -30.60 3.57 16.81
C ALA A 271 -30.15 5.05 16.68
N VAL A 272 -31.02 5.86 16.10
CA VAL A 272 -30.77 7.28 15.85
C VAL A 272 -31.94 8.08 16.38
N GLN A 273 -31.70 9.12 17.17
CA GLN A 273 -32.76 9.99 17.63
C GLN A 273 -32.39 11.46 17.42
N HIS A 274 -33.25 12.16 16.70
CA HIS A 274 -33.21 13.62 16.63
C HIS A 274 -34.08 14.17 17.76
N THR A 275 -33.52 15.10 18.52
CA THR A 275 -34.25 15.77 19.60
C THR A 275 -34.76 17.12 19.11
N GLU A 276 -35.91 17.55 19.63
CA GLU A 276 -36.55 18.83 19.29
C GLU A 276 -35.71 20.06 19.69
N THR A 277 -34.73 19.89 20.59
CA THR A 277 -33.79 20.93 21.04
C THR A 277 -32.70 21.26 20.03
N GLY A 278 -32.65 20.57 18.89
CA GLY A 278 -31.52 20.68 17.98
C GLY A 278 -30.26 20.01 18.54
N GLU A 279 -30.38 18.89 19.24
CA GLU A 279 -29.25 18.02 19.58
C GLU A 279 -29.41 16.67 18.86
N GLU A 280 -28.33 16.16 18.25
CA GLU A 280 -28.33 14.80 17.71
C GLU A 280 -27.90 13.82 18.80
N LYS A 281 -28.83 12.96 19.23
CA LYS A 281 -28.50 11.80 20.06
C LYS A 281 -28.12 10.64 19.15
N GLU A 282 -26.83 10.44 18.98
CA GLU A 282 -26.27 9.35 18.20
C GLU A 282 -26.05 8.15 19.11
N ARG A 283 -26.62 6.99 18.77
CA ARG A 283 -26.21 5.73 19.43
C ARG A 283 -25.04 5.13 18.63
N GLN A 284 -24.43 4.04 19.10
CA GLN A 284 -23.22 3.48 18.48
C GLN A 284 -23.40 3.18 16.97
N TYR A 285 -22.86 4.07 16.13
CA TYR A 285 -22.76 3.86 14.69
C TYR A 285 -21.55 3.05 14.30
N LEU A 286 -21.69 2.32 13.18
CA LEU A 286 -20.56 2.06 12.30
C LEU A 286 -20.11 3.37 11.64
N LEU A 287 -18.81 3.63 11.56
CA LEU A 287 -18.31 4.92 11.08
C LEU A 287 -18.81 5.29 9.66
N SER A 288 -19.05 4.31 8.79
CA SER A 288 -19.61 4.56 7.45
C SER A 288 -21.12 4.89 7.45
N GLU A 289 -21.88 4.37 8.40
CA GLU A 289 -23.29 4.73 8.58
C GLU A 289 -23.41 6.17 9.08
N TRP A 290 -22.50 6.55 9.99
CA TRP A 290 -22.38 7.91 10.49
C TRP A 290 -22.06 8.90 9.37
N GLU A 291 -21.08 8.57 8.52
CA GLU A 291 -20.73 9.33 7.31
C GLU A 291 -21.93 9.51 6.37
N LEU A 292 -22.67 8.43 6.10
CA LEU A 292 -23.81 8.42 5.19
C LEU A 292 -24.98 9.25 5.70
N GLN A 293 -25.24 9.21 7.01
CA GLN A 293 -26.33 9.98 7.62
C GLN A 293 -26.10 11.49 7.45
N TYR A 294 -24.88 11.96 7.68
CA TYR A 294 -24.55 13.37 7.51
C TYR A 294 -24.55 13.81 6.05
N LYS A 295 -24.07 12.97 5.11
CA LYS A 295 -24.14 13.27 3.67
C LYS A 295 -25.58 13.42 3.16
N ARG A 296 -26.58 12.81 3.81
CA ARG A 296 -28.00 12.86 3.40
C ARG A 296 -28.76 14.04 3.96
N LYS A 297 -28.24 14.73 4.97
CA LYS A 297 -28.96 15.81 5.65
C LYS A 297 -28.65 17.16 5.01
N THR A 298 -29.67 17.80 4.45
CA THR A 298 -29.62 19.21 4.06
C THR A 298 -30.03 20.05 5.27
N VAL A 299 -29.11 20.26 6.21
CA VAL A 299 -29.30 21.21 7.32
C VAL A 299 -28.61 22.53 6.96
N SER A 300 -29.17 23.67 7.38
CA SER A 300 -28.52 24.97 7.25
C SER A 300 -27.06 24.91 7.76
N TYR A 301 -26.14 25.54 7.03
CA TYR A 301 -24.69 25.53 7.33
C TYR A 301 -24.39 25.92 8.79
N PHE A 302 -25.16 26.86 9.37
CA PHE A 302 -24.98 27.32 10.75
C PHE A 302 -25.27 26.28 11.83
N CYS A 303 -26.07 25.25 11.57
CA CYS A 303 -26.35 24.18 12.54
C CYS A 303 -25.46 22.93 12.31
N SER A 304 -24.51 22.96 11.36
CA SER A 304 -23.78 21.75 10.92
C SER A 304 -22.26 21.89 10.86
N CYS A 305 -21.66 22.94 11.43
CA CYS A 305 -20.19 23.15 11.39
C CYS A 305 -19.41 21.96 11.96
N PHE A 306 -19.89 21.37 13.06
CA PHE A 306 -19.30 20.18 13.65
C PHE A 306 -19.35 18.97 12.70
N SER A 307 -20.51 18.72 12.10
CA SER A 307 -20.75 17.58 11.21
C SER A 307 -19.82 17.62 9.99
N HIS A 308 -19.55 18.80 9.44
CA HIS A 308 -18.58 18.97 8.35
C HIS A 308 -17.16 18.61 8.79
N ALA A 309 -16.74 19.02 9.99
CA ALA A 309 -15.42 18.68 10.51
C ALA A 309 -15.27 17.18 10.82
N ALA A 310 -16.30 16.54 11.36
CA ALA A 310 -16.31 15.09 11.56
C ALA A 310 -16.26 14.33 10.21
N LEU A 311 -17.00 14.79 9.20
CA LEU A 311 -16.94 14.24 7.84
C LEU A 311 -15.55 14.38 7.21
N GLU A 312 -14.89 15.51 7.41
CA GLU A 312 -13.53 15.73 6.90
C GLU A 312 -12.53 14.75 7.54
N GLN A 313 -12.63 14.50 8.85
CA GLN A 313 -11.79 13.49 9.49
C GLN A 313 -12.11 12.06 9.02
N LEU A 314 -13.40 11.73 8.81
CA LEU A 314 -13.83 10.41 8.33
C LEU A 314 -13.37 10.12 6.90
N ARG A 315 -13.26 11.15 6.05
CA ARG A 315 -12.73 11.04 4.68
C ARG A 315 -11.33 10.40 4.67
N TRP A 316 -10.52 10.74 5.65
CA TRP A 316 -9.13 10.27 5.81
C TRP A 316 -8.98 9.15 6.85
N PHE A 317 -10.09 8.67 7.43
CA PHE A 317 -10.09 7.63 8.44
C PHE A 317 -10.06 6.25 7.77
N ALA A 318 -8.89 5.62 7.76
CA ALA A 318 -8.70 4.28 7.20
C ALA A 318 -9.25 4.15 5.75
N GLY A 319 -9.64 2.95 5.33
CA GLY A 319 -10.45 2.71 4.14
C GLY A 319 -11.87 2.21 4.45
N PRO A 320 -12.75 2.08 3.44
CA PRO A 320 -14.13 1.61 3.60
C PRO A 320 -14.27 0.30 4.37
N GLN A 321 -13.35 -0.65 4.16
CA GLN A 321 -13.35 -1.95 4.83
C GLN A 321 -13.26 -1.84 6.36
N ILE A 322 -12.56 -0.82 6.86
CA ILE A 322 -12.43 -0.53 8.29
C ILE A 322 -13.61 0.32 8.75
N ARG A 323 -13.98 1.38 8.02
CA ARG A 323 -15.12 2.25 8.38
C ARG A 323 -16.45 1.51 8.43
N ASN A 324 -16.63 0.48 7.61
CA ASN A 324 -17.82 -0.38 7.58
C ASN A 324 -17.97 -1.32 8.78
N VAL A 325 -16.95 -1.47 9.62
CA VAL A 325 -17.01 -2.38 10.78
C VAL A 325 -16.63 -1.67 12.09
N ALA A 326 -15.77 -0.64 12.02
CA ALA A 326 -15.37 0.15 13.18
C ALA A 326 -16.58 0.92 13.75
N ALA A 327 -16.75 0.87 15.06
CA ALA A 327 -17.82 1.56 15.76
C ALA A 327 -17.31 2.84 16.44
N LEU A 328 -18.13 3.90 16.46
CA LEU A 328 -17.82 5.17 17.12
C LEU A 328 -17.44 4.96 18.60
N GLY A 329 -18.24 4.19 19.33
CA GLY A 329 -17.94 3.86 20.74
C GLY A 329 -16.61 3.11 20.90
N GLY A 330 -16.26 2.24 19.94
CA GLY A 330 -14.97 1.57 19.92
C GLY A 330 -13.80 2.54 19.75
N ASN A 331 -13.93 3.53 18.85
CA ASN A 331 -12.91 4.57 18.65
C ASN A 331 -12.68 5.40 19.92
N ILE A 332 -13.77 5.83 20.59
CA ILE A 332 -13.71 6.62 21.82
C ILE A 332 -13.09 5.81 22.96
N MET A 333 -13.61 4.61 23.23
CA MET A 333 -13.18 3.77 24.37
C MET A 333 -11.77 3.22 24.21
N THR A 334 -11.25 3.14 22.98
CA THR A 334 -9.84 2.79 22.74
C THR A 334 -8.89 3.84 23.30
N ALA A 335 -9.34 5.12 23.38
CA ALA A 335 -8.55 6.23 23.91
C ALA A 335 -7.15 6.30 23.29
N SER A 336 -7.06 6.10 21.97
CA SER A 336 -5.79 6.21 21.25
C SER A 336 -5.33 7.67 21.26
N PRO A 337 -4.05 7.96 21.55
CA PRO A 337 -3.54 9.34 21.58
C PRO A 337 -3.62 10.06 20.22
N ILE A 338 -3.79 9.29 19.16
CA ILE A 338 -3.78 9.68 17.74
C ILE A 338 -5.15 9.41 17.09
N SER A 339 -6.23 9.32 17.88
CA SER A 339 -7.57 9.22 17.31
C SER A 339 -7.90 10.50 16.54
N ASP A 340 -8.41 10.35 15.32
CA ASP A 340 -8.85 11.49 14.48
C ASP A 340 -10.19 12.08 14.97
N LEU A 341 -11.00 11.32 15.72
CA LEU A 341 -12.34 11.72 16.15
C LEU A 341 -12.39 12.24 17.59
N ASN A 342 -11.52 11.74 18.48
CA ASN A 342 -11.52 12.18 19.88
C ASN A 342 -11.24 13.68 20.05
N PRO A 343 -10.28 14.30 19.33
CA PRO A 343 -10.10 15.75 19.37
C PRO A 343 -11.37 16.48 18.94
N VAL A 344 -12.00 16.05 17.84
CA VAL A 344 -13.23 16.66 17.34
C VAL A 344 -14.36 16.61 18.39
N LEU A 345 -14.61 15.44 18.97
CA LEU A 345 -15.64 15.24 20.00
C LEU A 345 -15.33 16.01 21.31
N MET A 346 -14.05 16.13 21.67
CA MET A 346 -13.62 16.88 22.86
C MET A 346 -13.78 18.39 22.67
N ALA A 347 -13.38 18.93 21.51
CA ALA A 347 -13.52 20.35 21.22
C ALA A 347 -14.99 20.79 21.08
N SER A 348 -15.88 19.88 20.66
CA SER A 348 -17.32 20.15 20.62
C SER A 348 -17.98 20.04 21.99
N GLY A 349 -17.33 19.43 22.98
CA GLY A 349 -17.94 19.15 24.28
C GLY A 349 -19.07 18.11 24.19
N SER A 350 -18.90 17.11 23.33
CA SER A 350 -19.89 16.03 23.14
C SER A 350 -20.21 15.35 24.49
N LYS A 351 -21.49 15.02 24.72
CA LYS A 351 -21.92 14.34 25.95
C LYS A 351 -22.02 12.84 25.70
N LEU A 352 -21.56 12.03 26.65
CA LEU A 352 -21.52 10.57 26.57
C LEU A 352 -22.45 9.99 27.63
N THR A 353 -23.43 9.18 27.22
CA THR A 353 -24.30 8.47 28.15
C THR A 353 -23.71 7.10 28.45
N LEU A 354 -23.36 6.87 29.71
CA LEU A 354 -22.89 5.60 30.25
C LEU A 354 -24.04 4.87 30.95
N ILE A 355 -24.04 3.55 30.90
CA ILE A 355 -25.03 2.70 31.57
C ILE A 355 -24.36 1.54 32.30
N SER A 356 -24.86 1.21 33.48
CA SER A 356 -24.53 0.01 34.26
C SER A 356 -25.80 -0.57 34.90
N THR A 357 -25.64 -1.58 35.77
CA THR A 357 -26.73 -2.09 36.61
C THR A 357 -27.24 -1.07 37.63
N GLU A 358 -26.46 -0.02 37.95
CA GLU A 358 -26.82 1.03 38.91
C GLU A 358 -27.64 2.15 38.27
N GLY A 359 -27.71 2.21 36.94
CA GLY A 359 -28.48 3.21 36.19
C GLY A 359 -27.68 3.85 35.06
N LYS A 360 -28.14 5.03 34.62
CA LYS A 360 -27.51 5.83 33.56
C LYS A 360 -26.86 7.08 34.15
N ARG A 361 -25.71 7.48 33.63
CA ARG A 361 -25.13 8.80 33.88
C ARG A 361 -24.57 9.40 32.61
N THR A 362 -24.55 10.72 32.54
CA THR A 362 -24.00 11.47 31.41
C THR A 362 -22.70 12.14 31.83
N VAL A 363 -21.66 12.03 30.99
CA VAL A 363 -20.37 12.71 31.18
C VAL A 363 -20.03 13.53 29.96
N THR A 364 -19.38 14.67 30.13
CA THR A 364 -18.89 15.49 29.01
C THR A 364 -17.52 14.97 28.58
N MET A 365 -17.25 14.94 27.27
CA MET A 365 -15.90 14.68 26.77
C MET A 365 -15.06 15.96 26.87
N ASP A 366 -14.35 16.11 27.99
CA ASP A 366 -13.50 17.25 28.31
C ASP A 366 -12.07 16.80 28.72
N GLU A 367 -11.27 17.69 29.32
CA GLU A 367 -9.90 17.40 29.76
C GLU A 367 -9.80 16.29 30.81
N LYS A 368 -10.90 15.96 31.49
CA LYS A 368 -10.94 14.94 32.57
C LYS A 368 -11.37 13.58 32.05
N PHE A 369 -11.88 13.50 30.82
CA PHE A 369 -12.40 12.24 30.28
C PHE A 369 -11.31 11.20 30.05
N PHE A 370 -10.16 11.59 29.47
CA PHE A 370 -9.02 10.71 29.25
C PHE A 370 -8.03 10.82 30.42
N THR A 371 -8.07 9.84 31.31
CA THR A 371 -7.33 9.85 32.59
C THR A 371 -5.89 9.36 32.47
N GLY A 372 -5.48 8.85 31.29
CA GLY A 372 -4.13 8.37 31.01
C GLY A 372 -4.06 7.56 29.71
N TYR A 373 -2.87 7.05 29.37
CA TYR A 373 -2.65 6.30 28.13
C TYR A 373 -3.62 5.13 28.00
N ARG A 374 -4.48 5.17 26.96
CA ARG A 374 -5.55 4.19 26.70
C ARG A 374 -6.51 3.98 27.88
N LYS A 375 -6.78 5.03 28.67
CA LYS A 375 -7.72 5.01 29.80
C LYS A 375 -8.75 6.13 29.70
N THR A 376 -9.95 5.86 30.21
CA THR A 376 -11.07 6.81 30.29
C THR A 376 -11.62 6.87 31.71
N ILE A 377 -12.57 7.77 31.98
CA ILE A 377 -13.31 7.87 33.25
C ILE A 377 -14.41 6.80 33.42
N VAL A 378 -14.58 5.92 32.42
CA VAL A 378 -15.62 4.88 32.42
C VAL A 378 -15.23 3.77 33.39
N LYS A 379 -16.14 3.39 34.30
CA LYS A 379 -15.90 2.31 35.27
C LYS A 379 -15.90 0.94 34.59
N PRO A 380 -15.23 -0.09 35.16
CA PRO A 380 -15.15 -1.43 34.56
C PRO A 380 -16.50 -2.09 34.23
N GLU A 381 -17.54 -1.81 35.02
CA GLU A 381 -18.91 -2.32 34.90
C GLU A 381 -19.81 -1.48 33.97
N GLU A 382 -19.33 -0.31 33.52
CA GLU A 382 -20.09 0.61 32.66
C GLU A 382 -19.89 0.32 31.17
N VAL A 383 -20.90 0.67 30.39
CA VAL A 383 -20.89 0.62 28.93
C VAL A 383 -21.26 1.99 28.36
N LEU A 384 -20.59 2.41 27.29
CA LEU A 384 -20.99 3.57 26.50
C LEU A 384 -22.25 3.24 25.68
N LEU A 385 -23.37 3.87 26.00
CA LEU A 385 -24.66 3.66 25.34
C LEU A 385 -24.83 4.57 24.10
N SER A 386 -24.55 5.87 24.26
CA SER A 386 -24.76 6.87 23.20
C SER A 386 -23.84 8.08 23.34
N VAL A 387 -23.60 8.76 22.22
CA VAL A 387 -22.86 10.01 22.08
C VAL A 387 -23.85 11.09 21.62
N GLU A 388 -23.97 12.16 22.37
CA GLU A 388 -24.76 13.32 22.00
C GLU A 388 -23.84 14.40 21.46
N ILE A 389 -24.08 14.77 20.22
CA ILE A 389 -23.28 15.75 19.48
C ILE A 389 -24.09 17.04 19.36
N PRO A 390 -23.60 18.16 19.89
CA PRO A 390 -24.33 19.42 19.85
C PRO A 390 -24.36 20.01 18.43
N TYR A 391 -25.46 20.63 18.03
CA TYR A 391 -25.45 21.53 16.88
C TYR A 391 -24.64 22.79 17.20
N SER A 392 -24.04 23.35 16.16
CA SER A 392 -23.35 24.64 16.27
C SER A 392 -24.36 25.76 16.49
N LYS A 393 -23.99 26.70 17.36
CA LYS A 393 -24.73 27.93 17.66
C LYS A 393 -24.44 29.00 16.62
N GLU A 394 -25.29 30.02 16.56
CA GLU A 394 -24.96 31.23 15.79
C GLU A 394 -23.69 31.89 16.34
N GLY A 395 -22.79 32.33 15.44
CA GLY A 395 -21.48 32.85 15.81
C GLY A 395 -20.46 31.77 16.23
N GLU A 396 -20.77 30.48 16.06
CA GLU A 396 -19.88 29.37 16.35
C GLU A 396 -19.26 28.77 15.08
N TYR A 397 -17.94 28.57 15.12
CA TYR A 397 -17.17 28.01 14.02
C TYR A 397 -16.33 26.83 14.49
N PHE A 398 -16.18 25.85 13.61
CA PHE A 398 -15.45 24.62 13.88
C PHE A 398 -14.63 24.20 12.66
N SER A 399 -13.41 23.71 12.89
CA SER A 399 -12.59 23.02 11.89
C SER A 399 -11.84 21.84 12.51
N ALA A 400 -11.51 20.85 11.70
CA ALA A 400 -10.63 19.74 12.08
C ALA A 400 -9.53 19.58 11.03
N PHE A 401 -8.35 19.17 11.48
CA PHE A 401 -7.20 18.94 10.61
C PHE A 401 -6.47 17.67 11.02
N LYS A 402 -5.78 17.06 10.04
CA LYS A 402 -4.98 15.85 10.18
C LYS A 402 -3.77 15.95 9.26
N GLN A 403 -2.60 15.56 9.76
CA GLN A 403 -1.42 15.30 8.95
C GLN A 403 -0.86 13.92 9.28
N ALA A 404 -0.48 13.17 8.25
CA ALA A 404 0.10 11.84 8.35
C ALA A 404 1.28 11.69 7.35
N TYR A 405 1.77 10.47 7.08
CA TYR A 405 2.77 10.25 6.01
C TYR A 405 2.11 10.19 4.63
N ARG A 406 0.87 9.70 4.58
CA ARG A 406 0.02 9.61 3.39
C ARG A 406 -1.40 10.09 3.72
N ARG A 407 -2.10 10.71 2.76
CA ARG A 407 -3.47 11.23 2.96
C ARG A 407 -4.47 10.15 3.40
N GLU A 408 -4.61 9.07 2.63
CA GLU A 408 -5.58 8.01 2.92
C GLU A 408 -4.98 6.84 3.71
N ASP A 409 -5.81 6.21 4.54
CA ASP A 409 -5.48 4.97 5.29
C ASP A 409 -4.15 5.07 6.07
N ASP A 410 -3.99 6.17 6.80
CA ASP A 410 -2.86 6.44 7.67
C ASP A 410 -3.26 6.94 9.07
N ILE A 411 -2.40 6.63 10.02
CA ILE A 411 -2.38 7.12 11.39
C ILE A 411 -1.90 8.57 11.40
N ALA A 412 -2.61 9.46 12.10
CA ALA A 412 -2.18 10.83 12.26
C ALA A 412 -0.84 10.95 13.01
N ILE A 413 0.03 11.83 12.51
CA ILE A 413 1.19 12.36 13.23
C ILE A 413 0.71 13.43 14.23
N VAL A 414 -0.10 14.39 13.74
CA VAL A 414 -0.87 15.33 14.55
C VAL A 414 -2.27 15.44 13.95
N THR A 415 -3.28 15.51 14.81
CA THR A 415 -4.67 15.80 14.42
C THR A 415 -5.32 16.69 15.47
N CYS A 416 -6.28 17.51 15.09
CA CYS A 416 -6.92 18.45 15.99
C CYS A 416 -8.40 18.67 15.69
N GLY A 417 -9.15 19.07 16.72
CA GLY A 417 -10.46 19.70 16.61
C GLY A 417 -10.40 21.09 17.23
N MET A 418 -10.86 22.11 16.50
CA MET A 418 -10.80 23.51 16.93
C MET A 418 -12.17 24.15 16.82
N ARG A 419 -12.60 24.81 17.90
CA ARG A 419 -13.89 25.49 18.00
C ARG A 419 -13.71 26.89 18.57
N VAL A 420 -14.44 27.85 18.01
CA VAL A 420 -14.56 29.20 18.56
C VAL A 420 -16.02 29.67 18.51
N LEU A 421 -16.47 30.28 19.60
CA LEU A 421 -17.75 30.96 19.71
C LEU A 421 -17.48 32.45 19.95
N PHE A 422 -18.13 33.32 19.18
CA PHE A 422 -18.02 34.76 19.33
C PHE A 422 -19.18 35.35 20.14
N GLN A 423 -18.94 36.48 20.80
CA GLN A 423 -20.02 37.30 21.35
C GLN A 423 -20.89 37.81 20.20
N HIS A 424 -22.21 37.78 20.39
CA HIS A 424 -23.19 38.06 19.35
C HIS A 424 -22.90 39.38 18.61
N GLY A 425 -22.78 39.31 17.28
CA GLY A 425 -22.52 40.46 16.42
C GLY A 425 -21.11 41.07 16.51
N THR A 426 -20.14 40.37 17.11
CA THR A 426 -18.75 40.85 17.25
C THR A 426 -17.73 39.82 16.78
N SER A 427 -16.46 40.22 16.68
CA SER A 427 -15.30 39.31 16.49
C SER A 427 -14.59 38.97 17.81
N ARG A 428 -15.24 39.24 18.96
CA ARG A 428 -14.68 39.01 20.28
C ARG A 428 -14.96 37.60 20.76
N VAL A 429 -13.91 36.86 21.11
CA VAL A 429 -13.99 35.45 21.50
C VAL A 429 -14.76 35.32 22.83
N GLN A 430 -15.88 34.60 22.80
CA GLN A 430 -16.63 34.20 23.99
C GLN A 430 -16.10 32.88 24.57
N GLU A 431 -15.82 31.91 23.71
CA GLU A 431 -15.29 30.61 24.10
C GLU A 431 -14.41 30.06 22.98
N VAL A 432 -13.32 29.38 23.32
CA VAL A 432 -12.45 28.69 22.37
C VAL A 432 -11.99 27.37 22.95
N LYS A 433 -11.96 26.32 22.12
CA LYS A 433 -11.44 25.00 22.47
C LYS A 433 -10.52 24.51 21.37
N LEU A 434 -9.26 24.26 21.73
CA LEU A 434 -8.22 23.73 20.85
C LEU A 434 -7.79 22.36 21.38
N SER A 435 -8.20 21.30 20.70
CA SER A 435 -7.88 19.92 21.08
C SER A 435 -6.88 19.30 20.12
N TYR A 436 -5.95 18.49 20.63
CA TYR A 436 -4.90 17.86 19.82
C TYR A 436 -4.72 16.38 20.17
N GLY A 437 -4.49 15.57 19.14
CA GLY A 437 -3.95 14.22 19.20
C GLY A 437 -2.53 14.17 18.63
N GLY A 438 -1.73 13.20 19.08
CA GLY A 438 -0.33 13.03 18.68
C GLY A 438 0.68 13.91 19.46
N MET A 439 0.19 14.81 20.31
CA MET A 439 1.00 15.72 21.13
C MET A 439 1.19 15.28 22.59
N ALA A 440 0.52 14.20 23.02
CA ALA A 440 0.63 13.65 24.36
C ALA A 440 0.27 12.14 24.39
N PRO A 441 0.43 11.43 25.52
CA PRO A 441 -0.07 10.08 25.70
C PRO A 441 -1.61 9.95 25.69
N THR A 442 -2.34 11.06 25.60
CA THR A 442 -3.80 11.14 25.48
C THR A 442 -4.17 12.27 24.51
N THR A 443 -5.43 12.34 24.09
CA THR A 443 -5.97 13.57 23.49
C THR A 443 -6.01 14.67 24.58
N ILE A 444 -5.60 15.89 24.25
CA ILE A 444 -5.46 17.00 25.21
C ILE A 444 -6.10 18.30 24.69
N LEU A 445 -6.46 19.20 25.62
CA LEU A 445 -6.88 20.58 25.34
C LEU A 445 -5.75 21.56 25.68
N ALA A 446 -5.54 22.58 24.84
CA ALA A 446 -4.65 23.71 25.11
C ALA A 446 -5.29 24.69 26.10
N LEU A 447 -5.52 24.26 27.33
CA LEU A 447 -6.33 24.99 28.32
C LEU A 447 -5.76 26.38 28.62
N LYS A 448 -4.44 26.51 28.79
CA LYS A 448 -3.81 27.80 29.12
C LYS A 448 -3.98 28.77 27.96
N THR A 449 -3.71 28.30 26.75
CA THR A 449 -3.91 29.08 25.53
C THR A 449 -5.38 29.50 25.40
N CYS A 450 -6.33 28.57 25.53
CA CYS A 450 -7.76 28.86 25.39
C CYS A 450 -8.26 29.90 26.41
N GLN A 451 -7.77 29.82 27.65
CA GLN A 451 -8.09 30.78 28.70
C GLN A 451 -7.60 32.18 28.34
N GLU A 452 -6.36 32.30 27.85
CA GLU A 452 -5.77 33.58 27.46
C GLU A 452 -6.42 34.21 26.23
N LEU A 453 -6.88 33.40 25.27
CA LEU A 453 -7.56 33.89 24.05
C LEU A 453 -9.00 34.34 24.31
N THR A 454 -9.62 33.87 25.40
CA THR A 454 -11.01 34.24 25.73
C THR A 454 -11.11 35.74 26.04
N GLY A 455 -12.08 36.42 25.43
CA GLY A 455 -12.29 37.85 25.59
C GLY A 455 -11.41 38.74 24.70
N ARG A 456 -10.58 38.17 23.82
CA ARG A 456 -9.78 38.90 22.82
C ARG A 456 -10.51 38.99 21.47
N ASP A 457 -10.13 39.95 20.63
CA ASP A 457 -10.66 40.12 19.27
C ASP A 457 -9.90 39.25 18.26
N TRP A 458 -10.62 38.68 17.28
CA TRP A 458 -10.05 37.81 16.23
C TRP A 458 -9.23 38.61 15.20
N ASN A 459 -7.97 38.90 15.53
CA ASN A 459 -7.05 39.69 14.72
C ASN A 459 -5.62 39.12 14.74
N GLU A 460 -4.71 39.77 14.01
CA GLU A 460 -3.32 39.34 13.86
C GLU A 460 -2.58 39.25 15.21
N LYS A 461 -2.89 40.14 16.16
CA LYS A 461 -2.30 40.09 17.51
C LYS A 461 -2.74 38.84 18.26
N LEU A 462 -4.02 38.46 18.17
CA LEU A 462 -4.53 37.20 18.72
C LEU A 462 -3.80 36.01 18.10
N LEU A 463 -3.60 36.01 16.78
CA LEU A 463 -2.86 34.95 16.09
C LEU A 463 -1.42 34.81 16.62
N GLN A 464 -0.69 35.92 16.73
CA GLN A 464 0.68 35.92 17.22
C GLN A 464 0.76 35.43 18.67
N ASP A 465 -0.10 35.94 19.55
CA ASP A 465 -0.14 35.54 20.96
C ASP A 465 -0.50 34.05 21.10
N ALA A 466 -1.49 33.57 20.34
CA ALA A 466 -1.88 32.17 20.33
C ALA A 466 -0.73 31.25 19.89
N CYS A 467 0.01 31.60 18.83
CA CYS A 467 1.14 30.81 18.37
C CYS A 467 2.26 30.71 19.41
N HIS A 468 2.58 31.81 20.11
CA HIS A 468 3.59 31.79 21.19
C HIS A 468 3.12 30.95 22.39
N LEU A 469 1.85 31.08 22.79
CA LEU A 469 1.28 30.29 23.88
C LEU A 469 1.24 28.80 23.54
N LEU A 470 0.82 28.44 22.32
CA LEU A 470 0.82 27.06 21.84
C LEU A 470 2.23 26.48 21.76
N ALA A 471 3.22 27.25 21.29
CA ALA A 471 4.61 26.78 21.20
C ALA A 471 5.21 26.40 22.57
N GLY A 472 4.75 27.07 23.63
CA GLY A 472 5.13 26.77 25.02
C GLY A 472 4.25 25.70 25.69
N GLU A 473 2.95 25.67 25.42
CA GLU A 473 2.02 24.69 26.02
C GLU A 473 2.12 23.31 25.36
N MET A 474 2.35 23.25 24.04
CA MET A 474 2.50 22.03 23.24
C MET A 474 3.96 21.60 23.11
N ASP A 475 4.72 21.72 24.20
CA ASP A 475 6.12 21.29 24.22
C ASP A 475 6.25 19.76 24.25
N LEU A 476 7.28 19.25 23.58
CA LEU A 476 7.56 17.83 23.46
C LEU A 476 9.02 17.57 23.76
N SER A 477 9.29 16.59 24.62
CA SER A 477 10.66 16.13 24.84
C SER A 477 11.32 15.72 23.51
N PRO A 478 12.60 16.04 23.28
CA PRO A 478 13.35 15.56 22.13
C PRO A 478 13.39 14.02 21.99
N SER A 479 13.13 13.29 23.09
CA SER A 479 13.06 11.83 23.15
C SER A 479 11.63 11.28 23.02
N ALA A 480 10.65 12.12 22.68
CA ALA A 480 9.24 11.74 22.66
C ALA A 480 8.96 10.57 21.67
N PRO A 481 8.14 9.58 22.07
CA PRO A 481 7.72 8.51 21.18
C PRO A 481 7.13 9.04 19.87
N GLY A 482 7.46 8.36 18.77
CA GLY A 482 7.11 8.77 17.39
C GLY A 482 8.14 9.69 16.72
N GLY A 483 9.04 10.34 17.48
CA GLY A 483 10.03 11.27 16.92
C GLY A 483 9.35 12.53 16.34
N MET A 484 9.91 13.08 15.26
CA MET A 484 9.35 14.23 14.53
C MET A 484 8.97 15.43 15.43
N VAL A 485 9.77 15.69 16.46
CA VAL A 485 9.40 16.62 17.54
C VAL A 485 9.19 18.03 17.00
N GLU A 486 10.14 18.53 16.20
CA GLU A 486 10.04 19.83 15.52
C GLU A 486 8.78 19.90 14.65
N PHE A 487 8.61 18.93 13.75
CA PHE A 487 7.47 18.89 12.85
C PHE A 487 6.12 18.86 13.57
N ARG A 488 5.99 18.03 14.62
CA ARG A 488 4.77 17.95 15.43
C ARG A 488 4.45 19.28 16.12
N ARG A 489 5.45 19.94 16.71
CA ARG A 489 5.26 21.26 17.33
C ARG A 489 4.83 22.28 16.29
N THR A 490 5.52 22.35 15.14
CA THR A 490 5.16 23.25 14.04
C THR A 490 3.74 23.03 13.52
N LEU A 491 3.30 21.78 13.38
CA LEU A 491 1.93 21.46 12.95
C LEU A 491 0.86 22.02 13.89
N THR A 492 1.11 22.10 15.20
CA THR A 492 0.12 22.68 16.14
C THR A 492 -0.16 24.15 15.85
N LEU A 493 0.88 24.92 15.53
CA LEU A 493 0.81 26.33 15.14
C LEU A 493 0.20 26.47 13.75
N SER A 494 0.66 25.67 12.79
CA SER A 494 0.16 25.71 11.41
C SER A 494 -1.33 25.36 11.31
N PHE A 495 -1.83 24.38 12.08
CA PHE A 495 -3.27 24.11 12.13
C PHE A 495 -4.06 25.24 12.77
N PHE A 496 -3.52 25.88 13.82
CA PHE A 496 -4.19 27.05 14.40
C PHE A 496 -4.24 28.22 13.41
N PHE A 497 -3.18 28.42 12.63
CA PHE A 497 -3.15 29.42 11.57
C PHE A 497 -4.18 29.13 10.46
N LYS A 498 -4.26 27.87 9.97
CA LYS A 498 -5.31 27.46 9.02
C LYS A 498 -6.71 27.69 9.63
N PHE A 499 -6.90 27.42 10.92
CA PHE A 499 -8.17 27.70 11.62
C PHE A 499 -8.48 29.19 11.68
N TYR A 500 -7.51 30.02 12.07
CA TYR A 500 -7.61 31.47 12.13
C TYR A 500 -8.09 32.07 10.81
N LEU A 501 -7.42 31.73 9.70
CA LEU A 501 -7.80 32.17 8.36
C LEU A 501 -9.18 31.64 7.96
N THR A 502 -9.47 30.36 8.23
CA THR A 502 -10.78 29.77 7.91
C THR A 502 -11.93 30.51 8.58
N VAL A 503 -11.77 30.89 9.86
CA VAL A 503 -12.76 31.64 10.62
C VAL A 503 -12.87 33.08 10.12
N LEU A 504 -11.74 33.73 9.85
CA LEU A 504 -11.70 35.10 9.29
C LEU A 504 -12.44 35.17 7.94
N GLN A 505 -12.30 34.15 7.09
CA GLN A 505 -13.00 34.06 5.80
C GLN A 505 -14.52 33.97 5.98
N LYS A 506 -14.97 33.23 6.99
CA LYS A 506 -16.39 33.05 7.28
C LYS A 506 -16.97 34.32 7.90
N LEU A 507 -16.27 34.97 8.83
CA LEU A 507 -16.68 36.23 9.44
C LEU A 507 -16.84 37.36 8.40
N SER A 508 -15.95 37.42 7.41
CA SER A 508 -16.02 38.42 6.32
C SER A 508 -17.16 38.16 5.32
N LYS A 509 -17.52 36.91 5.03
CA LYS A 509 -18.63 36.56 4.10
C LYS A 509 -20.03 36.80 4.65
N HIS A 510 -20.21 36.84 5.97
CA HIS A 510 -21.53 37.07 6.60
C HIS A 510 -21.93 38.55 6.69
N GLN A 511 -21.25 39.45 5.95
CA GLN A 511 -21.41 40.91 6.06
C GLN A 511 -22.09 41.50 4.81
N ASN A 512 -23.41 41.70 4.88
CA ASN A 512 -24.16 42.58 3.97
C ASN A 512 -24.59 43.89 4.67
N GLY A 513 -23.82 44.37 5.65
CA GLY A 513 -24.12 45.58 6.44
C GLY A 513 -22.92 46.53 6.59
N PRO A 514 -23.13 47.80 6.98
CA PRO A 514 -22.13 48.89 6.89
C PRO A 514 -20.99 48.88 7.92
N ASN A 515 -20.91 47.87 8.82
CA ASN A 515 -19.86 47.77 9.84
C ASN A 515 -18.99 46.52 9.60
N ASN A 516 -17.82 46.69 8.96
CA ASN A 516 -16.86 45.59 8.77
C ASN A 516 -16.25 45.18 10.13
N LEU A 517 -16.59 44.00 10.64
CA LEU A 517 -16.11 43.50 11.93
C LEU A 517 -14.65 42.98 11.89
N CYS A 518 -14.15 42.64 10.70
CA CYS A 518 -12.80 42.09 10.47
C CYS A 518 -12.28 42.48 9.07
N GLU A 519 -10.96 42.51 8.92
CA GLU A 519 -10.31 42.70 7.62
C GLU A 519 -10.41 41.44 6.74
N PRO A 520 -10.51 41.58 5.40
CA PRO A 520 -10.53 40.45 4.49
C PRO A 520 -9.17 39.74 4.44
N ILE A 521 -9.18 38.45 4.10
CA ILE A 521 -7.96 37.66 3.94
C ILE A 521 -7.18 38.15 2.71
N PRO A 522 -5.85 38.38 2.83
CA PRO A 522 -4.99 38.65 1.70
C PRO A 522 -5.12 37.58 0.60
N PRO A 523 -5.19 37.93 -0.70
CA PRO A 523 -5.40 36.95 -1.77
C PRO A 523 -4.41 35.79 -1.80
N ASN A 524 -3.15 36.06 -1.43
CA ASN A 524 -2.08 35.07 -1.34
C ASN A 524 -2.24 34.05 -0.18
N TYR A 525 -3.20 34.26 0.73
CA TYR A 525 -3.45 33.37 1.88
C TYR A 525 -4.73 32.52 1.69
N ILE A 526 -5.50 32.76 0.62
CA ILE A 526 -6.78 32.07 0.39
C ILE A 526 -6.58 30.55 0.21
N SER A 527 -5.53 30.12 -0.49
CA SER A 527 -5.23 28.69 -0.69
C SER A 527 -5.04 27.93 0.63
N ALA A 528 -4.60 28.61 1.71
CA ALA A 528 -4.44 27.99 3.03
C ALA A 528 -5.77 27.61 3.71
N THR A 529 -6.91 28.15 3.25
CA THR A 529 -8.25 27.78 3.77
C THR A 529 -8.95 26.72 2.94
N GLU A 530 -8.40 26.36 1.79
CA GLU A 530 -8.98 25.33 0.93
C GLU A 530 -8.78 23.94 1.54
N LEU A 531 -9.85 23.15 1.54
CA LEU A 531 -9.78 21.72 1.84
C LEU A 531 -9.30 20.97 0.60
N PHE A 532 -8.64 19.85 0.82
CA PHE A 532 -8.11 19.04 -0.26
C PHE A 532 -9.23 18.61 -1.23
N HIS A 533 -9.02 18.83 -2.53
CA HIS A 533 -9.91 18.36 -3.58
C HIS A 533 -9.17 17.47 -4.57
N LYS A 534 -9.86 16.41 -5.02
CA LYS A 534 -9.34 15.49 -6.03
C LYS A 534 -9.68 16.07 -7.41
N ASP A 535 -8.67 16.19 -8.25
CA ASP A 535 -8.89 16.53 -9.66
C ASP A 535 -9.28 15.27 -10.45
N PRO A 536 -10.03 15.41 -11.56
CA PRO A 536 -10.36 14.28 -12.41
C PRO A 536 -9.10 13.64 -12.99
N ILE A 537 -8.93 12.32 -12.79
CA ILE A 537 -7.78 11.59 -13.30
C ILE A 537 -7.79 11.54 -14.84
N ALA A 538 -6.64 11.80 -15.45
CA ALA A 538 -6.41 11.65 -16.88
C ALA A 538 -5.17 10.81 -17.15
N SER A 539 -5.21 9.99 -18.20
CA SER A 539 -4.07 9.17 -18.59
C SER A 539 -4.10 8.89 -20.09
N THR A 540 -2.93 8.74 -20.70
CA THR A 540 -2.78 8.30 -22.09
C THR A 540 -1.52 7.45 -22.19
N GLN A 541 -1.62 6.30 -22.83
CA GLN A 541 -0.48 5.45 -23.12
C GLN A 541 -0.27 5.42 -24.62
N LEU A 542 0.95 5.65 -25.11
CA LEU A 542 1.27 5.67 -26.55
C LEU A 542 2.30 4.60 -26.90
N PHE A 543 2.03 3.81 -27.93
CA PHE A 543 2.96 2.78 -28.42
C PHE A 543 2.81 2.54 -29.91
N GLN A 544 3.85 1.94 -30.50
CA GLN A 544 3.92 1.57 -31.92
C GLN A 544 3.06 0.36 -32.23
N GLU A 545 2.16 0.50 -33.21
CA GLU A 545 1.45 -0.65 -33.76
C GLU A 545 2.40 -1.59 -34.48
N VAL A 546 2.03 -2.87 -34.51
CA VAL A 546 2.75 -3.89 -35.27
C VAL A 546 2.72 -3.57 -36.78
N PRO A 547 3.72 -4.02 -37.57
CA PRO A 547 3.76 -3.79 -39.01
C PRO A 547 2.48 -4.25 -39.72
N ARG A 548 2.06 -3.48 -40.74
CA ARG A 548 0.93 -3.87 -41.60
C ARG A 548 1.25 -5.20 -42.30
N GLY A 549 0.34 -6.17 -42.17
CA GLY A 549 0.53 -7.51 -42.73
C GLY A 549 1.18 -8.52 -41.78
N GLN A 550 1.58 -8.12 -40.56
CA GLN A 550 1.94 -9.11 -39.52
C GLN A 550 0.74 -10.04 -39.27
N LEU A 551 0.98 -11.35 -39.29
CA LEU A 551 -0.05 -12.37 -39.07
C LEU A 551 -0.80 -12.11 -37.74
N VAL A 552 -2.09 -12.44 -37.73
CA VAL A 552 -2.92 -12.27 -36.51
C VAL A 552 -2.44 -13.21 -35.39
N GLU A 553 -1.99 -14.41 -35.76
CA GLU A 553 -1.41 -15.39 -34.83
C GLU A 553 -0.06 -14.97 -34.26
N ASP A 554 0.67 -14.09 -34.97
CA ASP A 554 1.90 -13.51 -34.47
C ASP A 554 1.58 -12.39 -33.47
N MET A 555 1.65 -12.75 -32.18
CA MET A 555 1.29 -11.89 -31.07
C MET A 555 2.43 -11.00 -30.57
N VAL A 556 3.67 -11.15 -31.05
CA VAL A 556 4.79 -10.30 -30.58
C VAL A 556 4.57 -8.85 -31.04
N GLY A 557 4.71 -7.91 -30.11
CA GLY A 557 4.41 -6.50 -30.29
C GLY A 557 2.93 -6.13 -30.08
N ARG A 558 2.05 -7.11 -29.84
CA ARG A 558 0.63 -6.87 -29.52
C ARG A 558 0.39 -6.83 -28.00
N PRO A 559 -0.58 -6.06 -27.50
CA PRO A 559 -0.90 -5.92 -26.08
C PRO A 559 -1.65 -7.15 -25.54
N LEU A 560 -1.02 -8.33 -25.59
CA LEU A 560 -1.62 -9.57 -25.08
C LEU A 560 -1.78 -9.49 -23.56
N VAL A 561 -2.98 -9.81 -23.07
CA VAL A 561 -3.29 -9.86 -21.64
C VAL A 561 -2.40 -10.90 -20.95
N HIS A 562 -1.95 -10.60 -19.73
CA HIS A 562 -1.19 -11.54 -18.91
C HIS A 562 -1.95 -12.88 -18.78
N VAL A 563 -1.30 -14.01 -19.11
CA VAL A 563 -1.98 -15.32 -19.25
C VAL A 563 -2.67 -15.83 -17.98
N SER A 564 -2.27 -15.33 -16.81
CA SER A 564 -2.91 -15.65 -15.53
C SER A 564 -3.90 -14.58 -15.04
N ALA A 565 -4.10 -13.46 -15.73
CA ALA A 565 -4.92 -12.33 -15.25
C ALA A 565 -6.35 -12.72 -14.89
N ALA A 566 -6.99 -13.55 -15.73
CA ALA A 566 -8.33 -14.07 -15.45
C ALA A 566 -8.35 -14.92 -14.17
N LYS A 567 -7.38 -15.85 -14.03
CA LYS A 567 -7.22 -16.70 -12.84
C LYS A 567 -6.93 -15.87 -11.58
N GLN A 568 -6.17 -14.79 -11.71
CA GLN A 568 -5.87 -13.86 -10.63
C GLN A 568 -7.13 -13.08 -10.21
N ALA A 569 -7.94 -12.63 -11.17
CA ALA A 569 -9.17 -11.89 -10.93
C ALA A 569 -10.28 -12.72 -10.26
N CYS A 570 -10.34 -14.03 -10.52
CA CYS A 570 -11.32 -14.93 -9.89
C CYS A 570 -10.77 -15.72 -8.68
N GLY A 571 -9.49 -15.56 -8.31
CA GLY A 571 -8.87 -16.28 -7.19
C GLY A 571 -8.48 -17.73 -7.48
N GLU A 572 -8.47 -18.16 -8.74
CA GLU A 572 -8.04 -19.51 -9.17
C GLU A 572 -6.53 -19.64 -9.34
N ALA A 573 -5.79 -18.53 -9.45
CA ALA A 573 -4.33 -18.55 -9.45
C ALA A 573 -3.82 -19.09 -8.10
N VAL A 574 -2.98 -20.12 -8.14
CA VAL A 574 -2.43 -20.81 -6.96
C VAL A 574 -1.05 -20.27 -6.65
N TYR A 575 -0.87 -19.76 -5.44
CA TYR A 575 0.40 -19.33 -4.86
C TYR A 575 0.79 -20.33 -3.77
N CYS A 576 2.01 -20.22 -3.25
CA CYS A 576 2.61 -21.22 -2.36
C CYS A 576 1.67 -21.65 -1.19
N ASP A 577 1.08 -20.69 -0.46
CA ASP A 577 0.20 -21.00 0.68
C ASP A 577 -1.23 -21.49 0.27
N ASP A 578 -1.61 -21.38 -1.01
CA ASP A 578 -2.90 -21.91 -1.48
C ASP A 578 -2.86 -23.40 -1.83
N ILE A 579 -1.64 -23.96 -1.89
CA ILE A 579 -1.46 -25.39 -2.12
C ILE A 579 -2.21 -26.12 -0.99
N PRO A 580 -3.10 -27.07 -1.33
CA PRO A 580 -3.86 -27.80 -0.32
C PRO A 580 -2.95 -28.46 0.72
N HIS A 581 -3.44 -28.54 1.96
CA HIS A 581 -2.68 -29.14 3.05
C HIS A 581 -2.53 -30.66 2.87
N TYR A 582 -1.37 -31.19 3.25
CA TYR A 582 -1.23 -32.62 3.50
C TYR A 582 -1.86 -32.96 4.85
N GLU A 583 -2.41 -34.16 5.00
CA GLU A 583 -3.11 -34.60 6.22
C GLU A 583 -2.23 -34.49 7.48
N ASN A 584 -0.93 -34.75 7.35
CA ASN A 584 0.05 -34.69 8.44
C ASN A 584 1.01 -33.49 8.36
N GLU A 585 0.69 -32.45 7.58
CA GLU A 585 1.49 -31.22 7.47
C GLU A 585 1.57 -30.50 8.82
N LEU A 586 2.74 -29.92 9.12
CA LEU A 586 3.01 -29.13 10.32
C LEU A 586 3.29 -27.68 9.98
N TYR A 587 3.24 -26.80 10.99
CA TYR A 587 3.56 -25.38 10.85
C TYR A 587 4.82 -25.02 11.61
N LEU A 588 5.63 -24.17 10.99
CA LEU A 588 6.87 -23.65 11.55
C LEU A 588 6.73 -22.15 11.86
N THR A 589 7.28 -21.73 13.00
CA THR A 589 7.43 -20.31 13.35
C THR A 589 8.84 -20.05 13.86
N LEU A 590 9.46 -18.99 13.36
CA LEU A 590 10.84 -18.63 13.69
C LEU A 590 10.92 -17.98 15.06
N VAL A 591 12.03 -18.26 15.75
CA VAL A 591 12.46 -17.57 16.97
C VAL A 591 13.67 -16.71 16.58
N THR A 592 13.51 -15.39 16.67
CA THR A 592 14.51 -14.43 16.18
C THR A 592 15.09 -13.57 17.30
N SER A 593 16.28 -13.04 17.05
CA SER A 593 16.97 -12.14 17.97
C SER A 593 16.15 -10.89 18.26
N THR A 594 16.07 -10.53 19.54
CA THR A 594 15.54 -9.24 20.01
C THR A 594 16.64 -8.21 20.27
N LYS A 595 17.90 -8.52 19.94
CA LYS A 595 19.08 -7.67 20.18
C LYS A 595 19.87 -7.47 18.89
N ALA A 596 20.35 -6.25 18.65
CA ALA A 596 21.13 -5.95 17.44
C ALA A 596 22.52 -6.59 17.46
N HIS A 597 23.15 -6.71 18.63
CA HIS A 597 24.42 -7.39 18.77
C HIS A 597 24.54 -7.93 20.20
N ALA A 598 24.66 -9.25 20.36
CA ALA A 598 24.74 -9.88 21.69
C ALA A 598 25.28 -11.30 21.63
N LYS A 599 25.91 -11.78 22.71
CA LYS A 599 26.15 -13.21 22.90
C LYS A 599 24.87 -13.90 23.37
N ILE A 600 24.61 -15.10 22.87
CA ILE A 600 23.55 -15.98 23.36
C ILE A 600 24.11 -16.77 24.56
N LEU A 601 23.58 -16.52 25.75
CA LEU A 601 24.02 -17.23 26.96
C LEU A 601 23.26 -18.56 27.13
N SER A 602 21.97 -18.56 26.80
CA SER A 602 21.13 -19.76 26.87
C SER A 602 19.84 -19.58 26.06
N VAL A 603 19.37 -20.67 25.46
CA VAL A 603 18.05 -20.78 24.83
C VAL A 603 17.25 -21.87 25.54
N ASP A 604 16.11 -21.51 26.12
CA ASP A 604 15.24 -22.41 26.88
C ASP A 604 13.85 -22.49 26.22
N ALA A 605 13.52 -23.67 25.70
CA ALA A 605 12.25 -23.97 25.05
C ALA A 605 11.32 -24.82 25.93
N SER A 606 11.60 -24.99 27.23
CA SER A 606 10.80 -25.83 28.13
C SER A 606 9.34 -25.37 28.23
N GLU A 607 9.07 -24.07 28.35
CA GLU A 607 7.70 -23.54 28.37
C GLU A 607 6.97 -23.74 27.03
N ALA A 608 7.70 -23.69 25.91
CA ALA A 608 7.12 -23.94 24.59
C ALA A 608 6.56 -25.37 24.45
N GLN A 609 7.15 -26.36 25.14
CA GLN A 609 6.70 -27.75 25.14
C GLN A 609 5.34 -27.94 25.80
N SER A 610 4.93 -27.00 26.68
CA SER A 610 3.62 -27.05 27.34
C SER A 610 2.48 -26.53 26.46
N VAL A 611 2.80 -25.91 25.31
CA VAL A 611 1.79 -25.41 24.38
C VAL A 611 1.15 -26.59 23.64
N PRO A 612 -0.20 -26.66 23.56
CA PRO A 612 -0.89 -27.71 22.82
C PRO A 612 -0.35 -27.84 21.39
N GLY A 613 -0.20 -29.07 20.92
CA GLY A 613 0.22 -29.34 19.55
C GLY A 613 1.70 -29.06 19.23
N PHE A 614 2.51 -28.66 20.22
CA PHE A 614 3.95 -28.55 20.07
C PHE A 614 4.56 -29.90 19.64
N VAL A 615 5.43 -29.87 18.63
CA VAL A 615 6.15 -31.06 18.14
C VAL A 615 7.60 -31.02 18.57
N CYS A 616 8.34 -29.98 18.15
CA CYS A 616 9.73 -29.80 18.56
C CYS A 616 10.23 -28.37 18.33
N PHE A 617 11.38 -28.06 18.93
CA PHE A 617 12.17 -26.87 18.67
C PHE A 617 13.47 -27.26 17.95
N VAL A 618 13.72 -26.65 16.79
CA VAL A 618 14.94 -26.84 15.98
C VAL A 618 15.89 -25.65 16.14
N SER A 619 17.18 -25.93 16.14
CA SER A 619 18.28 -24.97 16.35
C SER A 619 19.51 -25.32 15.50
N ALA A 620 20.61 -24.58 15.65
CA ALA A 620 21.89 -24.87 15.00
C ALA A 620 22.35 -26.33 15.20
N LYS A 621 22.07 -26.94 16.36
CA LYS A 621 22.44 -28.32 16.70
C LYS A 621 21.73 -29.38 15.87
N ASP A 622 20.63 -29.01 15.21
CA ASP A 622 19.81 -29.91 14.41
C ASP A 622 20.17 -29.88 12.92
N VAL A 623 21.11 -29.01 12.55
CA VAL A 623 21.59 -28.91 11.16
C VAL A 623 22.44 -30.15 10.86
N PRO A 624 22.04 -31.03 9.93
CA PRO A 624 22.76 -32.28 9.67
C PRO A 624 24.06 -32.06 8.86
N GLY A 625 24.29 -30.86 8.34
CA GLY A 625 25.42 -30.50 7.49
C GLY A 625 26.04 -29.16 7.89
N SER A 626 26.13 -28.22 6.95
CA SER A 626 26.69 -26.88 7.23
C SER A 626 25.63 -25.94 7.80
N ASN A 627 25.91 -25.33 8.96
CA ASN A 627 25.17 -24.18 9.46
C ASN A 627 25.60 -22.86 8.79
N ILE A 628 26.72 -22.85 8.05
CA ILE A 628 27.19 -21.71 7.26
C ILE A 628 26.43 -21.66 5.93
N THR A 629 25.91 -20.49 5.58
CA THR A 629 25.10 -20.21 4.38
C THR A 629 25.36 -18.79 3.86
N GLY A 630 24.55 -18.33 2.91
CA GLY A 630 24.65 -16.99 2.30
C GLY A 630 25.52 -16.97 1.05
N ILE A 631 25.40 -15.92 0.23
CA ILE A 631 26.09 -15.81 -1.07
C ILE A 631 27.62 -15.81 -0.90
N ALA A 632 28.12 -15.17 0.15
CA ALA A 632 29.54 -15.11 0.47
C ALA A 632 29.96 -16.14 1.55
N ASN A 633 29.08 -17.06 1.94
CA ASN A 633 29.28 -18.02 3.04
C ASN A 633 29.60 -17.35 4.38
N ASP A 634 28.98 -16.21 4.66
CA ASP A 634 29.17 -15.38 5.85
C ASP A 634 27.89 -15.24 6.72
N GLU A 635 26.87 -16.05 6.43
CA GLU A 635 25.62 -16.12 7.18
C GLU A 635 25.46 -17.48 7.90
N THR A 636 24.50 -17.55 8.82
CA THR A 636 24.11 -18.81 9.47
C THR A 636 22.66 -19.17 9.19
N VAL A 637 22.35 -20.47 9.15
CA VAL A 637 20.94 -20.92 9.12
C VAL A 637 20.28 -20.61 10.47
N PHE A 638 20.99 -20.91 11.56
CA PHE A 638 20.62 -20.56 12.93
C PHE A 638 21.83 -19.97 13.68
N ALA A 639 21.63 -18.85 14.37
CA ALA A 639 22.61 -18.28 15.29
C ALA A 639 22.88 -19.24 16.46
N GLU A 640 24.16 -19.44 16.80
CA GLU A 640 24.59 -20.31 17.90
C GLU A 640 25.17 -19.51 19.07
N ASP A 641 26.26 -18.77 18.84
CA ASP A 641 26.97 -18.06 19.91
C ASP A 641 26.64 -16.57 20.00
N VAL A 642 26.45 -15.92 18.85
CA VAL A 642 26.30 -14.46 18.75
C VAL A 642 25.21 -14.12 17.75
N VAL A 643 24.36 -13.17 18.12
CA VAL A 643 23.41 -12.53 17.21
C VAL A 643 23.99 -11.20 16.73
N THR A 644 23.86 -10.93 15.43
CA THR A 644 24.46 -9.77 14.74
C THR A 644 23.46 -8.78 14.15
N CYS A 645 22.16 -9.04 14.32
CA CYS A 645 21.08 -8.09 14.02
C CYS A 645 19.80 -8.47 14.79
N VAL A 646 18.89 -7.51 14.95
CA VAL A 646 17.52 -7.82 15.38
C VAL A 646 16.84 -8.55 14.23
N GLY A 647 16.21 -9.69 14.50
CA GLY A 647 15.66 -10.56 13.45
C GLY A 647 16.56 -11.73 13.06
N HIS A 648 17.82 -11.77 13.51
CA HIS A 648 18.71 -12.93 13.27
C HIS A 648 18.04 -14.21 13.81
N ILE A 649 17.87 -15.22 12.95
CA ILE A 649 17.16 -16.46 13.27
C ILE A 649 18.00 -17.30 14.24
N ILE A 650 17.45 -17.62 15.41
CA ILE A 650 18.12 -18.41 16.48
C ILE A 650 17.63 -19.86 16.46
N GLY A 651 16.35 -20.06 16.15
CA GLY A 651 15.71 -21.36 16.11
C GLY A 651 14.34 -21.29 15.45
N ALA A 652 13.64 -22.42 15.42
CA ALA A 652 12.24 -22.47 15.00
C ALA A 652 11.44 -23.47 15.83
N VAL A 653 10.17 -23.16 16.05
CA VAL A 653 9.22 -24.07 16.70
C VAL A 653 8.30 -24.67 15.64
N ILE A 654 8.09 -25.99 15.74
CA ILE A 654 7.15 -26.73 14.89
C ILE A 654 5.96 -27.19 15.74
N ALA A 655 4.74 -26.98 15.23
CA ALA A 655 3.50 -27.42 15.85
C ALA A 655 2.45 -27.89 14.81
N ASP A 656 1.36 -28.48 15.28
CA ASP A 656 0.23 -28.95 14.47
C ASP A 656 -0.58 -27.82 13.78
N THR A 657 -0.59 -26.62 14.36
CA THR A 657 -1.27 -25.44 13.81
C THR A 657 -0.36 -24.23 13.86
N GLN A 658 -0.57 -23.29 12.92
CA GLN A 658 0.16 -22.02 12.90
C GLN A 658 -0.01 -21.20 14.20
N GLU A 659 -1.19 -21.28 14.83
CA GLU A 659 -1.44 -20.54 16.08
C GLU A 659 -0.70 -21.18 17.26
N HIS A 660 -0.61 -22.50 17.32
CA HIS A 660 0.19 -23.19 18.33
C HIS A 660 1.69 -22.93 18.15
N SER A 661 2.21 -23.00 16.91
CA SER A 661 3.63 -22.74 16.63
C SER A 661 4.01 -21.31 17.02
N ARG A 662 3.16 -20.32 16.75
CA ARG A 662 3.36 -18.92 17.16
C ARG A 662 3.37 -18.72 18.67
N ARG A 663 2.43 -19.34 19.39
CA ARG A 663 2.37 -19.24 20.86
C ARG A 663 3.59 -19.88 21.49
N ALA A 664 3.97 -21.06 21.02
CA ALA A 664 5.13 -21.79 21.48
C ALA A 664 6.44 -21.05 21.17
N ALA A 665 6.60 -20.47 19.98
CA ALA A 665 7.76 -19.63 19.63
C ALA A 665 7.92 -18.43 20.58
N LYS A 666 6.82 -17.80 21.00
CA LYS A 666 6.84 -16.69 21.98
C LYS A 666 7.18 -17.13 23.40
N ALA A 667 7.00 -18.40 23.73
CA ALA A 667 7.34 -18.97 25.04
C ALA A 667 8.82 -19.36 25.16
N VAL A 668 9.58 -19.35 24.05
CA VAL A 668 11.03 -19.61 24.09
C VAL A 668 11.75 -18.45 24.75
N LYS A 669 12.51 -18.74 25.81
CA LYS A 669 13.26 -17.75 26.58
C LYS A 669 14.72 -17.75 26.15
N ILE A 670 15.24 -16.56 25.83
CA ILE A 670 16.63 -16.38 25.42
C ILE A 670 17.30 -15.39 26.36
N LYS A 671 18.45 -15.77 26.89
CA LYS A 671 19.30 -14.88 27.70
C LYS A 671 20.44 -14.36 26.84
N TYR A 672 20.65 -13.05 26.89
CA TYR A 672 21.66 -12.35 26.11
C TYR A 672 22.66 -11.64 27.02
N GLU A 673 23.91 -11.55 26.58
CA GLU A 673 24.88 -10.53 27.02
C GLU A 673 25.03 -9.51 25.90
N GLU A 674 24.51 -8.30 26.07
CA GLU A 674 24.50 -7.27 25.02
C GLU A 674 25.91 -6.78 24.69
N LEU A 675 26.21 -6.72 23.39
CA LEU A 675 27.43 -6.16 22.84
C LEU A 675 27.10 -4.82 22.17
N LYS A 676 28.10 -3.95 22.00
CA LYS A 676 27.87 -2.63 21.39
C LYS A 676 27.55 -2.78 19.88
N PRO A 677 26.35 -2.37 19.42
CA PRO A 677 25.97 -2.50 18.02
C PRO A 677 26.56 -1.36 17.15
N ILE A 678 26.61 -1.59 15.84
CA ILE A 678 26.86 -0.57 14.82
C ILE A 678 25.58 -0.48 13.98
N VAL A 679 24.93 0.68 14.00
CA VAL A 679 23.58 0.85 13.42
C VAL A 679 23.58 1.81 12.22
N THR A 680 24.36 2.89 12.29
CA THR A 680 24.41 3.91 11.23
C THR A 680 25.74 3.89 10.47
N ILE A 681 25.72 4.32 9.20
CA ILE A 681 26.92 4.48 8.36
C ILE A 681 28.01 5.33 9.04
N GLN A 682 27.62 6.40 9.74
CA GLN A 682 28.55 7.34 10.39
C GLN A 682 29.36 6.68 11.52
N VAL A 683 28.72 5.81 12.30
CA VAL A 683 29.38 5.08 13.40
C VAL A 683 30.34 4.01 12.86
N SER A 684 29.96 3.34 11.76
CA SER A 684 30.83 2.37 11.08
C SER A 684 32.14 3.02 10.62
N TRP A 685 32.06 4.21 10.02
CA TRP A 685 33.22 4.97 9.54
C TRP A 685 34.18 5.39 10.65
N LEU A 686 33.67 5.88 11.80
CA LEU A 686 34.50 6.33 12.92
C LEU A 686 35.31 5.19 13.57
N ARG A 687 34.84 3.93 13.47
CA ARG A 687 35.53 2.76 14.01
C ARG A 687 36.56 2.14 13.05
N SER A 688 36.49 2.44 11.77
CA SER A 688 37.38 1.89 10.73
C SER A 688 38.64 2.74 10.49
N VAL A 689 38.91 3.75 11.33
CA VAL A 689 40.20 4.46 11.38
C VAL A 689 41.04 3.86 12.52
N PRO A 690 41.75 2.75 12.24
CA PRO A 690 43.20 2.85 12.01
C PRO A 690 43.67 2.14 10.72
N SER A 691 44.55 2.82 9.98
CA SER A 691 45.38 2.32 8.86
C SER A 691 44.69 1.52 7.75
N ILE A 692 44.16 2.23 6.73
CA ILE A 692 44.14 1.70 5.37
C ILE A 692 45.58 1.74 4.84
N SER A 693 46.39 0.78 5.28
CA SER A 693 47.70 0.47 4.72
C SER A 693 47.68 -0.96 4.17
N SER A 694 46.77 -1.22 3.23
CA SER A 694 46.98 -2.22 2.19
C SER A 694 46.01 -1.92 1.05
N GLN A 695 46.56 -1.79 -0.14
CA GLN A 695 45.83 -1.61 -1.38
C GLN A 695 44.81 -2.75 -1.53
N SER A 696 43.54 -2.43 -1.40
CA SER A 696 42.46 -3.19 -2.02
C SER A 696 41.47 -2.19 -2.59
N SER A 697 41.37 -2.20 -3.90
CA SER A 697 40.54 -1.31 -4.72
C SER A 697 39.06 -1.55 -4.38
N VAL A 698 38.48 -0.69 -3.53
CA VAL A 698 37.07 -0.77 -3.16
C VAL A 698 36.23 -0.16 -4.29
N ASN A 699 35.63 -1.03 -5.09
CA ASN A 699 34.80 -0.66 -6.23
C ASN A 699 33.34 -0.48 -5.78
N PHE A 700 32.77 0.70 -6.02
CA PHE A 700 31.36 1.00 -5.71
C PHE A 700 30.49 0.81 -6.97
N ALA A 701 29.36 0.11 -6.82
CA ALA A 701 28.35 -0.06 -7.87
C ALA A 701 26.94 0.19 -7.30
N ILE A 702 26.07 0.77 -8.12
CA ILE A 702 24.65 1.01 -7.81
C ILE A 702 23.86 -0.28 -8.09
N HIS A 703 23.09 -0.76 -7.12
CA HIS A 703 22.37 -2.04 -7.18
C HIS A 703 21.02 -1.94 -7.91
N THR A 704 20.77 -2.91 -8.78
CA THR A 704 19.54 -3.11 -9.56
C THR A 704 18.58 -4.09 -8.87
N TRP A 705 17.28 -3.84 -9.03
CA TRP A 705 16.16 -4.29 -8.19
C TRP A 705 15.41 -5.51 -8.72
N LEU A 706 15.18 -6.43 -7.79
CA LEU A 706 13.91 -7.14 -7.72
C LEU A 706 13.23 -6.76 -6.40
N PHE A 707 11.98 -7.18 -6.24
CA PHE A 707 11.52 -7.74 -4.96
C PHE A 707 12.37 -8.98 -4.60
N SER A 708 13.69 -8.82 -4.50
CA SER A 708 14.71 -9.88 -4.49
C SER A 708 14.67 -10.73 -3.22
N HIS A 709 13.80 -10.39 -2.28
CA HIS A 709 13.58 -11.05 -1.00
C HIS A 709 13.10 -12.50 -1.11
N VAL A 710 12.78 -13.00 -2.31
CA VAL A 710 12.56 -14.44 -2.56
C VAL A 710 13.89 -15.22 -2.64
N LEU A 711 15.04 -14.53 -2.66
CA LEU A 711 16.38 -15.13 -2.59
C LEU A 711 16.85 -15.43 -1.15
N HIS A 712 15.97 -15.34 -0.15
CA HIS A 712 16.36 -15.59 1.24
C HIS A 712 16.57 -17.09 1.51
N LEU A 713 17.76 -17.57 1.15
CA LEU A 713 18.27 -18.94 1.31
C LEU A 713 17.99 -19.58 2.69
N PRO A 714 18.05 -18.85 3.84
CA PRO A 714 17.85 -19.47 5.14
C PRO A 714 16.47 -20.13 5.28
N SER A 715 15.40 -19.52 4.78
CA SER A 715 14.03 -20.03 4.98
C SER A 715 13.78 -21.42 4.37
N VAL A 716 14.41 -21.72 3.23
CA VAL A 716 14.31 -23.04 2.58
C VAL A 716 15.16 -24.08 3.32
N CYS A 717 16.36 -23.69 3.78
CA CYS A 717 17.19 -24.54 4.62
C CYS A 717 16.48 -24.92 5.92
N LEU A 718 15.74 -23.99 6.53
CA LEU A 718 14.97 -24.22 7.78
C LEU A 718 13.88 -25.29 7.61
N ILE A 719 13.14 -25.24 6.50
CA ILE A 719 12.09 -26.23 6.19
C ILE A 719 12.74 -27.60 5.97
N ASN A 720 13.87 -27.67 5.26
CA ASN A 720 14.58 -28.93 5.03
C ASN A 720 15.18 -29.52 6.31
N VAL A 721 15.78 -28.71 7.20
CA VAL A 721 16.25 -29.17 8.52
C VAL A 721 15.09 -29.75 9.33
N SER A 722 13.94 -29.06 9.32
CA SER A 722 12.74 -29.52 10.03
C SER A 722 12.19 -30.82 9.45
N PHE A 723 12.13 -30.92 8.10
CA PHE A 723 11.69 -32.14 7.41
C PHE A 723 12.63 -33.31 7.72
N ASN A 724 13.95 -33.12 7.65
CA ASN A 724 14.94 -34.17 7.95
C ASN A 724 14.83 -34.67 9.39
N ARG A 725 14.52 -33.78 10.35
CA ARG A 725 14.36 -34.15 11.75
C ARG A 725 13.05 -34.90 12.04
N ILE A 726 11.95 -34.51 11.38
CA ILE A 726 10.59 -34.95 11.76
C ILE A 726 10.03 -36.01 10.80
N GLY A 727 10.46 -36.01 9.53
CA GLY A 727 9.92 -36.88 8.48
C GLY A 727 8.50 -36.52 8.03
N ARG A 728 8.06 -35.26 8.24
CA ARG A 728 6.71 -34.78 7.90
C ARG A 728 6.77 -33.47 7.09
N PRO A 729 5.82 -33.21 6.18
CA PRO A 729 5.72 -31.93 5.49
C PRO A 729 5.61 -30.76 6.48
N VAL A 730 6.33 -29.67 6.22
CA VAL A 730 6.33 -28.46 7.07
C VAL A 730 6.05 -27.23 6.21
N ARG A 731 5.14 -26.38 6.68
CA ARG A 731 4.79 -25.10 6.08
C ARG A 731 5.28 -23.93 6.91
N CYS A 732 5.82 -22.91 6.23
CA CYS A 732 6.17 -21.64 6.84
C CYS A 732 5.70 -20.49 5.94
N MET A 733 4.82 -19.63 6.47
CA MET A 733 4.48 -18.36 5.87
C MET A 733 4.73 -17.27 6.91
N LEU A 734 5.68 -16.39 6.62
CA LEU A 734 6.03 -15.29 7.52
C LEU A 734 4.89 -14.28 7.59
N ASP A 735 4.62 -13.79 8.79
CA ASP A 735 3.79 -12.61 8.93
C ASP A 735 4.54 -11.36 8.44
N ARG A 736 3.80 -10.32 8.05
CA ARG A 736 4.41 -9.12 7.48
C ARG A 736 5.43 -8.43 8.40
N ASP A 737 5.19 -8.46 9.71
CA ASP A 737 6.11 -7.90 10.71
C ASP A 737 7.38 -8.74 10.89
N GLU A 738 7.31 -10.05 10.66
CA GLU A 738 8.45 -10.96 10.67
C GLU A 738 9.24 -10.82 9.37
N ASP A 739 8.57 -10.83 8.21
CA ASP A 739 9.15 -10.62 6.89
C ASP A 739 9.96 -9.31 6.85
N MET A 740 9.34 -8.17 7.17
CA MET A 740 10.01 -6.87 7.15
C MET A 740 11.19 -6.75 8.14
N LEU A 741 11.26 -7.61 9.15
CA LEU A 741 12.37 -7.63 10.10
C LEU A 741 13.52 -8.52 9.61
N ILE A 742 13.19 -9.66 8.97
CA ILE A 742 14.15 -10.73 8.66
C ILE A 742 14.73 -10.59 7.25
N SER A 743 13.92 -10.16 6.27
CA SER A 743 14.28 -10.27 4.86
C SER A 743 15.17 -9.14 4.32
N GLY A 744 15.50 -8.15 5.16
CA GLY A 744 16.28 -6.99 4.74
C GLY A 744 15.52 -6.09 3.77
N GLY A 745 16.21 -5.21 3.06
CA GLY A 745 15.58 -4.18 2.24
C GLY A 745 16.54 -3.51 1.29
N ARG A 746 16.14 -2.36 0.77
CA ARG A 746 17.03 -1.51 -0.02
C ARG A 746 18.12 -0.93 0.85
N HIS A 747 19.38 -1.01 0.39
CA HIS A 747 20.51 -0.35 1.04
C HIS A 747 20.27 1.15 1.19
N PRO A 748 20.30 1.68 2.43
CA PRO A 748 20.52 3.10 2.66
C PRO A 748 21.87 3.53 2.10
N PHE A 749 21.92 4.71 1.48
CA PHE A 749 23.15 5.28 0.92
C PHE A 749 23.45 6.66 1.52
N LEU A 750 24.72 6.88 1.83
CA LEU A 750 25.30 8.19 2.09
C LEU A 750 26.25 8.55 0.94
N GLY A 751 25.90 9.59 0.18
CA GLY A 751 26.78 10.18 -0.83
C GLY A 751 27.48 11.41 -0.28
N ARG A 752 28.81 11.47 -0.41
CA ARG A 752 29.60 12.68 -0.22
C ARG A 752 30.18 13.08 -1.57
N TYR A 753 30.00 14.32 -1.98
CA TYR A 753 30.48 14.77 -3.28
C TYR A 753 31.15 16.14 -3.21
N LYS A 754 32.08 16.34 -4.13
CA LYS A 754 32.68 17.63 -4.46
C LYS A 754 32.57 17.82 -5.97
N VAL A 755 31.92 18.89 -6.39
CA VAL A 755 31.66 19.18 -7.80
C VAL A 755 32.29 20.53 -8.19
N GLY A 756 33.07 20.52 -9.26
CA GLY A 756 33.60 21.72 -9.90
C GLY A 756 32.87 21.98 -11.21
N PHE A 757 32.25 23.16 -11.34
CA PHE A 757 31.49 23.55 -12.52
C PHE A 757 31.78 24.99 -12.94
N MET A 758 31.59 25.27 -14.22
CA MET A 758 31.75 26.60 -14.83
C MET A 758 30.50 27.46 -14.54
N LYS A 759 30.60 28.79 -14.69
CA LYS A 759 29.45 29.70 -14.51
C LYS A 759 28.22 29.38 -15.39
N ASN A 760 28.42 28.69 -16.52
CA ASN A 760 27.35 28.23 -17.39
C ASN A 760 26.75 26.86 -16.99
N GLY A 761 27.07 26.36 -15.79
CA GLY A 761 26.58 25.08 -15.27
C GLY A 761 27.35 23.84 -15.75
N LYS A 762 28.29 23.96 -16.69
CA LYS A 762 29.05 22.80 -17.21
C LYS A 762 29.97 22.23 -16.13
N VAL A 763 29.73 20.98 -15.72
CA VAL A 763 30.58 20.23 -14.79
C VAL A 763 31.94 19.92 -15.46
N LYS A 764 33.02 20.13 -14.70
CA LYS A 764 34.42 19.89 -15.12
C LYS A 764 35.12 18.83 -14.30
N SER A 765 34.77 18.73 -13.02
CA SER A 765 35.28 17.71 -12.11
C SER A 765 34.17 17.27 -11.17
N LEU A 766 34.17 15.99 -10.84
CA LEU A 766 33.25 15.39 -9.89
C LEU A 766 34.00 14.31 -9.12
N GLU A 767 34.04 14.47 -7.80
CA GLU A 767 34.50 13.45 -6.87
C GLU A 767 33.29 13.04 -6.03
N VAL A 768 33.01 11.74 -5.98
CA VAL A 768 31.90 11.20 -5.17
C VAL A 768 32.37 9.96 -4.43
N SER A 769 32.06 9.91 -3.13
CA SER A 769 32.19 8.72 -2.30
C SER A 769 30.79 8.27 -1.88
N TYR A 770 30.46 7.02 -2.18
CA TYR A 770 29.23 6.39 -1.73
C TYR A 770 29.53 5.43 -0.59
N TYR A 771 28.64 5.38 0.39
CA TYR A 771 28.67 4.41 1.47
C TYR A 771 27.28 3.79 1.55
N SER A 772 27.20 2.47 1.46
CA SER A 772 25.96 1.72 1.65
C SER A 772 25.93 1.08 3.03
N ASN A 773 24.76 1.03 3.66
CA ASN A 773 24.55 0.20 4.84
C ASN A 773 24.17 -1.22 4.37
N GLY A 774 25.14 -2.15 4.43
CA GLY A 774 25.01 -3.54 3.97
C GLY A 774 24.23 -4.47 4.91
N GLY A 775 23.95 -4.04 6.14
CA GLY A 775 23.38 -4.92 7.16
C GLY A 775 24.46 -5.80 7.82
N ASN A 776 24.08 -7.03 8.21
CA ASN A 776 24.93 -7.94 8.98
C ASN A 776 25.69 -8.98 8.15
N SER A 777 25.45 -9.06 6.84
CA SER A 777 26.15 -9.95 5.89
C SER A 777 26.46 -9.22 4.59
N ALA A 778 27.32 -9.83 3.76
CA ALA A 778 27.64 -9.30 2.45
C ALA A 778 26.47 -9.40 1.47
N ASP A 779 25.75 -10.54 1.44
CA ASP A 779 24.70 -10.85 0.47
C ASP A 779 25.07 -10.37 -0.96
N LEU A 780 24.26 -9.50 -1.58
CA LEU A 780 24.49 -8.88 -2.88
C LEU A 780 25.17 -7.50 -2.78
N SER A 781 25.63 -7.08 -1.61
CA SER A 781 26.24 -5.75 -1.35
C SER A 781 27.53 -5.51 -2.15
N HIS A 782 28.25 -6.57 -2.56
CA HIS A 782 29.48 -6.46 -3.37
C HIS A 782 29.25 -6.40 -4.89
N GLY A 783 28.00 -6.19 -5.33
CA GLY A 783 27.64 -5.79 -6.69
C GLY A 783 27.27 -6.96 -7.60
N VAL A 784 26.13 -6.83 -8.30
CA VAL A 784 25.60 -7.79 -9.29
C VAL A 784 26.49 -7.91 -10.54
N SER A 785 27.38 -6.94 -10.76
CA SER A 785 28.30 -6.85 -11.93
C SER A 785 29.24 -8.05 -12.11
N LYS A 786 29.35 -8.95 -11.12
CA LYS A 786 30.15 -10.19 -11.22
C LYS A 786 29.34 -11.41 -11.67
N ILE A 787 28.02 -11.27 -11.86
CA ILE A 787 27.14 -12.39 -12.24
C ILE A 787 27.03 -12.48 -13.77
N ASN A 788 27.48 -13.61 -14.32
CA ASN A 788 27.22 -13.95 -15.72
C ASN A 788 25.80 -14.53 -15.85
N PHE A 789 24.94 -13.88 -16.63
CA PHE A 789 23.57 -14.33 -16.86
C PHE A 789 23.48 -15.33 -18.02
N LEU A 790 22.85 -16.47 -17.76
CA LEU A 790 22.55 -17.52 -18.72
C LEU A 790 21.11 -18.02 -18.55
N ALA A 791 20.56 -18.66 -19.58
CA ALA A 791 19.24 -19.27 -19.50
C ALA A 791 19.16 -20.58 -20.29
N GLY A 792 18.36 -21.50 -19.76
CA GLY A 792 17.93 -22.73 -20.43
C GLY A 792 16.41 -22.75 -20.63
N ALA A 793 15.97 -23.51 -21.62
CA ALA A 793 14.57 -23.82 -21.89
C ALA A 793 14.41 -25.28 -22.36
N LEU A 794 13.23 -25.84 -22.14
CA LEU A 794 12.84 -27.18 -22.59
C LEU A 794 11.44 -27.09 -23.22
N ILE A 795 11.31 -27.63 -24.43
CA ILE A 795 10.05 -27.67 -25.17
C ILE A 795 9.72 -29.12 -25.51
N HIS A 796 8.45 -29.48 -25.28
CA HIS A 796 7.84 -30.70 -25.76
C HIS A 796 6.69 -30.36 -26.69
N VAL A 797 6.62 -31.01 -27.85
CA VAL A 797 5.42 -31.03 -28.69
C VAL A 797 4.77 -32.40 -28.57
N TYR A 798 3.54 -32.44 -28.05
CA TYR A 798 2.77 -33.67 -27.94
C TYR A 798 2.11 -34.02 -29.27
N THR A 799 1.69 -35.28 -29.41
CA THR A 799 1.16 -35.83 -30.65
C THR A 799 -0.16 -35.19 -31.11
N ASP A 800 -0.85 -34.47 -30.23
CA ASP A 800 -2.05 -33.67 -30.54
C ASP A 800 -1.70 -32.26 -31.05
N GLY A 801 -0.42 -31.92 -31.16
CA GLY A 801 0.07 -30.60 -31.57
C GLY A 801 0.18 -29.59 -30.42
N SER A 802 -0.22 -29.94 -29.20
CA SER A 802 -0.02 -29.05 -28.04
C SER A 802 1.46 -28.95 -27.67
N VAL A 803 1.87 -27.77 -27.19
CA VAL A 803 3.26 -27.47 -26.84
C VAL A 803 3.36 -27.14 -25.36
N LEU A 804 4.14 -27.93 -24.63
CA LEU A 804 4.55 -27.62 -23.27
C LEU A 804 5.92 -26.97 -23.28
N LEU A 805 5.96 -25.74 -22.76
CA LEU A 805 7.16 -24.92 -22.65
C LEU A 805 7.52 -24.74 -21.17
N THR A 806 8.80 -24.92 -20.84
CA THR A 806 9.38 -24.53 -19.55
C THR A 806 10.73 -23.86 -19.77
N HIS A 807 11.09 -22.93 -18.91
CA HIS A 807 12.32 -22.17 -18.97
C HIS A 807 12.78 -21.80 -17.55
N GLY A 808 14.04 -21.39 -17.40
CA GLY A 808 14.63 -21.13 -16.09
C GLY A 808 14.20 -19.84 -15.38
N GLY A 809 13.21 -19.13 -15.91
CA GLY A 809 12.79 -17.82 -15.42
C GLY A 809 11.44 -17.87 -14.72
N THR A 810 11.30 -17.18 -13.60
CA THR A 810 10.13 -17.25 -12.73
C THR A 810 9.13 -16.12 -13.01
N GLU A 811 7.84 -16.44 -13.04
CA GLU A 811 6.77 -15.43 -13.10
C GLU A 811 6.54 -14.79 -11.71
N MET A 812 6.56 -13.46 -11.68
CA MET A 812 6.31 -12.64 -10.48
C MET A 812 5.38 -11.46 -10.77
N GLY A 813 4.71 -11.48 -11.93
CA GLY A 813 3.78 -10.46 -12.41
C GLY A 813 4.31 -9.62 -13.56
N GLN A 814 5.60 -9.73 -13.88
CA GLN A 814 6.24 -9.06 -15.02
C GLN A 814 5.83 -9.66 -16.37
N GLY A 815 5.02 -10.72 -16.38
CA GLY A 815 4.48 -11.34 -17.57
C GLY A 815 5.54 -12.05 -18.40
N LEU A 816 6.54 -12.63 -17.73
CA LEU A 816 7.62 -13.37 -18.38
C LEU A 816 7.06 -14.59 -19.13
N HIS A 817 6.20 -15.38 -18.50
CA HIS A 817 5.59 -16.55 -19.16
C HIS A 817 4.73 -16.13 -20.37
N THR A 818 4.02 -15.00 -20.26
CA THR A 818 3.25 -14.42 -21.37
C THR A 818 4.15 -14.09 -22.56
N LYS A 819 5.28 -13.41 -22.30
CA LYS A 819 6.28 -13.08 -23.33
C LYS A 819 6.90 -14.34 -23.95
N MET A 820 7.20 -15.37 -23.15
CA MET A 820 7.77 -16.62 -23.67
C MET A 820 6.79 -17.38 -24.57
N ILE A 821 5.49 -17.35 -24.24
CA ILE A 821 4.43 -17.88 -25.13
C ILE A 821 4.38 -17.11 -26.44
N GLN A 822 4.47 -15.77 -26.42
CA GLN A 822 4.52 -14.95 -27.65
C GLN A 822 5.77 -15.29 -28.49
N VAL A 823 6.94 -15.44 -27.86
CA VAL A 823 8.19 -15.82 -28.55
C VAL A 823 8.09 -17.21 -29.18
N ALA A 824 7.56 -18.20 -28.45
CA ALA A 824 7.38 -19.55 -28.97
C ALA A 824 6.36 -19.60 -30.11
N SER A 825 5.24 -18.87 -29.97
CA SER A 825 4.20 -18.75 -31.00
C SER A 825 4.74 -18.19 -32.31
N ARG A 826 5.46 -17.05 -32.25
CA ARG A 826 6.14 -16.48 -33.43
C ARG A 826 7.18 -17.44 -34.01
N SER A 827 7.97 -18.08 -33.15
CA SER A 827 9.06 -18.96 -33.60
C SER A 827 8.53 -20.21 -34.31
N LEU A 828 7.50 -20.86 -33.78
CA LEU A 828 6.93 -22.09 -34.35
C LEU A 828 5.94 -21.82 -35.48
N GLY A 829 5.37 -20.61 -35.55
CA GLY A 829 4.33 -20.23 -36.49
C GLY A 829 2.98 -20.86 -36.13
N ILE A 830 2.62 -20.85 -34.85
CA ILE A 830 1.35 -21.42 -34.34
C ILE A 830 0.66 -20.45 -33.37
N PRO A 831 -0.68 -20.57 -33.16
CA PRO A 831 -1.39 -19.76 -32.19
C PRO A 831 -0.90 -19.96 -30.74
N THR A 832 -0.96 -18.90 -29.94
CA THR A 832 -0.62 -18.93 -28.50
C THR A 832 -1.50 -19.91 -27.70
N SER A 833 -2.71 -20.21 -28.16
CA SER A 833 -3.63 -21.17 -27.52
C SER A 833 -3.12 -22.62 -27.54
N LYS A 834 -2.17 -22.96 -28.41
CA LYS A 834 -1.53 -24.29 -28.44
C LYS A 834 -0.33 -24.41 -27.49
N ILE A 835 0.09 -23.31 -26.85
CA ILE A 835 1.31 -23.26 -26.05
C ILE A 835 0.94 -23.03 -24.58
N TYR A 836 1.46 -23.90 -23.73
CA TYR A 836 1.22 -23.85 -22.29
C TYR A 836 2.53 -23.84 -21.52
N ILE A 837 2.57 -23.06 -20.44
CA ILE A 837 3.63 -23.09 -19.43
C ILE A 837 2.98 -23.48 -18.11
N SER A 838 3.50 -24.54 -17.48
CA SER A 838 3.01 -24.97 -16.17
C SER A 838 3.71 -24.21 -15.05
N GLU A 839 5.03 -24.34 -14.97
CA GLU A 839 5.86 -23.82 -13.86
C GLU A 839 7.36 -23.76 -14.24
N THR A 840 8.16 -23.26 -13.30
CA THR A 840 9.62 -23.32 -13.31
C THR A 840 10.08 -24.35 -12.29
N SER A 841 10.92 -25.30 -12.70
CA SER A 841 11.43 -26.36 -11.81
C SER A 841 12.87 -26.73 -12.16
N THR A 842 13.67 -27.05 -11.13
CA THR A 842 15.07 -27.45 -11.29
C THR A 842 15.25 -28.82 -11.92
N ASN A 843 14.21 -29.66 -11.93
CA ASN A 843 14.24 -30.96 -12.61
C ASN A 843 14.07 -30.87 -14.13
N THR A 844 13.46 -29.79 -14.64
CA THR A 844 13.29 -29.55 -16.08
C THR A 844 14.37 -28.65 -16.64
N VAL A 845 14.72 -27.57 -15.93
CA VAL A 845 15.78 -26.65 -16.33
C VAL A 845 16.74 -26.46 -15.15
N PRO A 846 17.92 -27.12 -15.16
CA PRO A 846 18.89 -27.02 -14.07
C PRO A 846 19.75 -25.75 -14.18
N ASN A 847 20.46 -25.44 -13.08
CA ASN A 847 21.54 -24.43 -13.02
C ASN A 847 21.15 -23.04 -13.54
N THR A 848 19.92 -22.61 -13.26
CA THR A 848 19.37 -21.35 -13.76
C THR A 848 19.94 -20.14 -13.03
N SER A 849 20.26 -19.07 -13.76
CA SER A 849 20.50 -17.76 -13.14
C SER A 849 19.23 -17.25 -12.43
N PRO A 850 19.36 -16.38 -11.41
CA PRO A 850 18.19 -15.76 -10.79
C PRO A 850 17.43 -14.91 -11.82
N THR A 851 16.10 -14.86 -11.68
CA THR A 851 15.25 -13.96 -12.47
C THR A 851 15.43 -12.54 -11.95
N ALA A 852 16.41 -11.80 -12.49
CA ALA A 852 16.83 -10.48 -12.03
C ALA A 852 17.48 -9.63 -13.15
N ALA A 853 18.00 -8.45 -12.80
CA ALA A 853 18.76 -7.53 -13.67
C ALA A 853 18.02 -7.10 -14.94
N SER A 854 16.68 -7.18 -14.94
CA SER A 854 15.79 -6.91 -16.07
C SER A 854 16.04 -7.71 -17.36
N VAL A 855 16.97 -8.67 -17.37
CA VAL A 855 17.36 -9.43 -18.59
C VAL A 855 16.56 -10.70 -18.81
N SER A 856 15.64 -11.05 -17.90
CA SER A 856 14.99 -12.37 -17.89
C SER A 856 14.23 -12.69 -19.17
N ALA A 857 13.51 -11.71 -19.75
CA ALA A 857 12.81 -11.89 -21.03
C ALA A 857 13.78 -12.07 -22.20
N ASP A 858 14.91 -11.38 -22.19
CA ASP A 858 15.94 -11.46 -23.24
C ASP A 858 16.58 -12.84 -23.26
N ILE A 859 17.12 -13.28 -22.11
CA ILE A 859 17.89 -14.52 -22.03
C ILE A 859 17.00 -15.75 -22.19
N ASN A 860 15.83 -15.77 -21.53
CA ASN A 860 14.90 -16.88 -21.68
C ASN A 860 14.24 -16.86 -23.06
N GLY A 861 13.93 -15.67 -23.61
CA GLY A 861 13.36 -15.55 -24.96
C GLY A 861 14.27 -16.15 -26.02
N MET A 862 15.57 -15.89 -25.92
CA MET A 862 16.54 -16.50 -26.84
C MET A 862 16.70 -18.01 -26.61
N ALA A 863 16.71 -18.48 -25.36
CA ALA A 863 16.74 -19.92 -25.07
C ALA A 863 15.50 -20.64 -25.64
N VAL A 864 14.30 -20.07 -25.47
CA VAL A 864 13.05 -20.58 -26.04
C VAL A 864 13.10 -20.58 -27.56
N HIS A 865 13.54 -19.48 -28.17
CA HIS A 865 13.71 -19.38 -29.62
C HIS A 865 14.63 -20.49 -30.16
N ASN A 866 15.77 -20.73 -29.51
CA ASN A 866 16.72 -21.78 -29.89
C ASN A 866 16.13 -23.20 -29.80
N ALA A 867 15.31 -23.48 -28.78
CA ALA A 867 14.58 -24.75 -28.67
C ALA A 867 13.56 -24.91 -29.81
N CYS A 868 12.79 -23.86 -30.12
CA CYS A 868 11.84 -23.85 -31.24
C CYS A 868 12.54 -24.07 -32.59
N GLN A 869 13.66 -23.42 -32.86
CA GLN A 869 14.42 -23.61 -34.10
C GLN A 869 14.91 -25.05 -34.25
N THR A 870 15.28 -25.71 -33.14
CA THR A 870 15.67 -27.13 -33.16
C THR A 870 14.51 -28.03 -33.59
N ILE A 871 13.30 -27.79 -33.06
CA ILE A 871 12.09 -28.53 -33.45
C ILE A 871 11.76 -28.27 -34.93
N LEU A 872 11.76 -27.01 -35.36
CA LEU A 872 11.48 -26.65 -36.75
C LEU A 872 12.45 -27.30 -37.74
N LYS A 873 13.75 -27.31 -37.42
CA LYS A 873 14.76 -27.97 -38.25
C LYS A 873 14.49 -29.47 -38.41
N ARG A 874 13.98 -30.14 -37.37
CA ARG A 874 13.58 -31.55 -37.42
C ARG A 874 12.30 -31.77 -38.24
N LEU A 875 11.37 -30.81 -38.22
CA LEU A 875 10.13 -30.86 -38.99
C LEU A 875 10.29 -30.43 -40.45
N GLU A 876 11.39 -29.77 -40.80
CA GLU A 876 11.63 -29.22 -42.14
C GLU A 876 11.42 -30.24 -43.28
N PRO A 877 11.95 -31.48 -43.23
CA PRO A 877 11.70 -32.46 -44.29
C PRO A 877 10.21 -32.84 -44.43
N ILE A 878 9.46 -32.86 -43.32
CA ILE A 878 8.03 -33.18 -43.31
C ILE A 878 7.22 -32.01 -43.87
N LYS A 879 7.56 -30.77 -43.50
CA LYS A 879 6.93 -29.57 -44.06
C LYS A 879 7.17 -29.46 -45.55
N GLN A 880 8.37 -29.80 -46.03
CA GLN A 880 8.66 -29.80 -47.47
C GLN A 880 7.89 -30.91 -48.22
N ALA A 881 7.73 -32.08 -47.61
CA ALA A 881 6.94 -33.16 -48.18
C ALA A 881 5.42 -32.87 -48.19
N ASN A 882 4.93 -32.11 -47.21
CA ASN A 882 3.53 -31.70 -47.11
C ASN A 882 3.38 -30.21 -46.74
N PRO A 883 3.63 -29.28 -47.68
CA PRO A 883 3.67 -27.84 -47.37
C PRO A 883 2.31 -27.23 -47.04
N LYS A 884 1.22 -27.93 -47.35
CA LYS A 884 -0.15 -27.53 -47.03
C LYS A 884 -0.71 -28.24 -45.79
N GLY A 885 0.07 -29.13 -45.17
CA GLY A 885 -0.33 -29.84 -43.96
C GLY A 885 -0.56 -28.87 -42.80
N SER A 886 -1.43 -29.27 -41.88
CA SER A 886 -1.57 -28.56 -40.62
C SER A 886 -0.38 -28.85 -39.70
N TRP A 887 -0.25 -28.05 -38.63
CA TRP A 887 0.69 -28.33 -37.56
C TRP A 887 0.50 -29.75 -37.01
N GLU A 888 -0.74 -30.15 -36.77
CA GLU A 888 -1.10 -31.48 -36.28
C GLU A 888 -0.64 -32.59 -37.23
N ASP A 889 -0.83 -32.42 -38.54
CA ASP A 889 -0.42 -33.40 -39.54
C ASP A 889 1.10 -33.59 -39.53
N TRP A 890 1.87 -32.49 -39.45
CA TRP A 890 3.33 -32.55 -39.41
C TRP A 890 3.84 -33.22 -38.13
N ILE A 891 3.22 -32.92 -36.99
CA ILE A 891 3.58 -33.50 -35.69
C ILE A 891 3.27 -35.00 -35.64
N LYS A 892 2.10 -35.41 -36.13
CA LYS A 892 1.74 -36.82 -36.25
C LYS A 892 2.74 -37.58 -37.14
N THR A 893 3.04 -37.01 -38.31
CA THR A 893 4.01 -37.59 -39.26
C THR A 893 5.42 -37.67 -38.63
N ALA A 894 5.82 -36.67 -37.85
CA ALA A 894 7.11 -36.67 -37.17
C ALA A 894 7.20 -37.79 -36.13
N TYR A 895 6.14 -38.00 -35.36
CA TYR A 895 6.05 -39.08 -34.39
C TYR A 895 6.11 -40.46 -35.07
N GLU A 896 5.35 -40.66 -36.14
CA GLU A 896 5.36 -41.90 -36.95
C GLU A 896 6.75 -42.18 -37.54
N ASN A 897 7.47 -41.14 -37.93
CA ASN A 897 8.84 -41.22 -38.46
C ASN A 897 9.93 -41.26 -37.37
N CYS A 898 9.56 -41.45 -36.10
CA CYS A 898 10.50 -41.53 -34.98
C CYS A 898 11.41 -40.28 -34.84
N ILE A 899 10.90 -39.12 -35.23
CA ILE A 899 11.59 -37.83 -35.07
C ILE A 899 11.28 -37.28 -33.69
N SER A 900 12.33 -37.00 -32.90
CA SER A 900 12.16 -36.46 -31.55
C SER A 900 11.51 -35.07 -31.55
N LEU A 901 10.40 -34.95 -30.80
CA LEU A 901 9.63 -33.73 -30.59
C LEU A 901 9.92 -33.05 -29.23
N SER A 902 11.04 -33.39 -28.62
CA SER A 902 11.56 -32.71 -27.43
C SER A 902 12.90 -32.06 -27.73
N ALA A 903 13.05 -30.79 -27.34
CA ALA A 903 14.29 -30.04 -27.54
C ALA A 903 14.59 -29.11 -26.38
N THR A 904 15.87 -29.04 -26.01
CA THR A 904 16.41 -28.03 -25.11
C THR A 904 16.90 -26.82 -25.91
N GLY A 905 16.84 -25.64 -25.30
CA GLY A 905 17.46 -24.43 -25.81
C GLY A 905 18.31 -23.77 -24.74
N PHE A 906 19.35 -23.06 -25.15
CA PHE A 906 20.30 -22.42 -24.25
C PHE A 906 20.74 -21.08 -24.82
N TYR A 907 20.98 -20.11 -23.93
CA TYR A 907 21.55 -18.83 -24.30
C TYR A 907 22.44 -18.26 -23.20
N ARG A 908 23.54 -17.61 -23.63
CA ARG A 908 24.45 -16.83 -22.81
C ARG A 908 24.67 -15.49 -23.50
N ILE A 909 24.61 -14.40 -22.73
CA ILE A 909 24.86 -13.06 -23.28
C ILE A 909 26.30 -13.00 -23.83
N PRO A 910 26.50 -12.63 -25.11
CA PRO A 910 27.85 -12.49 -25.69
C PRO A 910 28.53 -11.18 -25.24
N ASP A 911 29.86 -11.15 -25.30
CA ASP A 911 30.69 -9.94 -25.23
C ASP A 911 30.51 -9.03 -23.99
N VAL A 912 30.10 -9.60 -22.84
CA VAL A 912 30.06 -8.92 -21.55
C VAL A 912 31.22 -9.40 -20.67
N GLY A 913 31.94 -8.45 -20.07
CA GLY A 913 33.07 -8.68 -19.18
C GLY A 913 33.79 -7.36 -18.87
N TYR A 914 33.91 -7.02 -17.59
CA TYR A 914 34.52 -5.77 -17.12
C TYR A 914 35.51 -6.04 -15.99
N ASN A 915 36.69 -5.43 -16.08
CA ASN A 915 37.76 -5.56 -15.10
C ASN A 915 37.92 -4.23 -14.36
N PHE A 916 37.57 -4.23 -13.08
CA PHE A 916 37.62 -3.04 -12.24
C PHE A 916 39.05 -2.52 -11.98
N GLU A 917 40.05 -3.40 -11.84
CA GLU A 917 41.44 -2.99 -11.59
C GLU A 917 42.04 -2.20 -12.77
N THR A 918 41.71 -2.64 -13.98
CA THR A 918 42.20 -1.99 -15.22
C THR A 918 41.23 -0.93 -15.74
N ASN A 919 40.01 -0.85 -15.19
CA ASN A 919 38.90 -0.05 -15.68
C ASN A 919 38.62 -0.25 -17.19
N LYS A 920 38.66 -1.50 -17.66
CA LYS A 920 38.48 -1.88 -19.08
C LYS A 920 37.46 -3.00 -19.25
N GLY A 921 36.80 -3.02 -20.42
CA GLY A 921 35.82 -4.05 -20.80
C GLY A 921 34.39 -3.50 -20.92
N LYS A 922 33.44 -4.36 -21.31
CA LYS A 922 32.02 -4.00 -21.48
C LYS A 922 31.19 -4.59 -20.33
N PRO A 923 30.71 -3.78 -19.38
CA PRO A 923 29.91 -4.29 -18.27
C PRO A 923 28.45 -4.58 -18.66
N PHE A 924 27.94 -3.97 -19.72
CA PHE A 924 26.54 -4.09 -20.14
C PHE A 924 26.41 -4.41 -21.63
N HIS A 925 25.38 -5.18 -21.99
CA HIS A 925 25.09 -5.56 -23.37
C HIS A 925 24.49 -4.38 -24.17
N TYR A 926 23.53 -3.69 -23.57
CA TYR A 926 22.91 -2.45 -24.08
C TYR A 926 22.40 -1.60 -22.91
N PHE A 927 21.85 -0.42 -23.21
CA PHE A 927 21.22 0.47 -22.24
C PHE A 927 19.75 0.73 -22.61
N SER A 928 18.89 0.81 -21.60
CA SER A 928 17.53 1.34 -21.72
C SER A 928 17.53 2.81 -21.31
N TYR A 929 16.90 3.66 -22.10
CA TYR A 929 16.87 5.11 -21.90
C TYR A 929 15.44 5.56 -21.58
N GLY A 930 15.30 6.63 -20.80
CA GLY A 930 14.01 7.23 -20.52
C GLY A 930 14.14 8.61 -19.92
N VAL A 931 13.05 9.38 -20.00
CA VAL A 931 12.91 10.71 -19.41
C VAL A 931 11.55 10.77 -18.73
N ALA A 932 11.49 11.44 -17.58
CA ALA A 932 10.25 11.82 -16.94
C ALA A 932 10.24 13.31 -16.59
N CYS A 933 9.09 13.95 -16.77
CA CYS A 933 8.77 15.28 -16.25
C CYS A 933 7.65 15.12 -15.23
N SER A 934 7.76 15.75 -14.07
CA SER A 934 6.72 15.68 -13.03
C SER A 934 6.45 17.06 -12.45
N GLU A 935 5.19 17.29 -12.10
CA GLU A 935 4.69 18.52 -11.48
C GLU A 935 3.99 18.18 -10.17
N VAL A 936 4.23 18.99 -9.14
CA VAL A 936 3.67 18.79 -7.80
C VAL A 936 3.19 20.11 -7.22
N GLU A 937 2.25 20.01 -6.28
CA GLU A 937 1.85 21.10 -5.39
C GLU A 937 2.13 20.68 -3.94
N ILE A 938 2.76 21.54 -3.15
CA ILE A 938 3.05 21.27 -1.73
C ILE A 938 2.20 22.19 -0.84
N ASP A 939 1.69 21.66 0.26
CA ASP A 939 1.12 22.48 1.35
C ASP A 939 2.26 22.88 2.29
N CYS A 940 2.72 24.13 2.18
CA CYS A 940 3.82 24.67 2.98
C CYS A 940 3.53 24.68 4.50
N LEU A 941 2.26 24.60 4.93
CA LEU A 941 1.86 24.61 6.33
C LEU A 941 1.82 23.21 6.96
N THR A 942 1.70 22.17 6.14
CA THR A 942 1.53 20.78 6.63
C THR A 942 2.59 19.81 6.13
N GLY A 943 3.26 20.13 5.02
CA GLY A 943 4.18 19.26 4.31
C GLY A 943 3.51 18.22 3.40
N ASP A 944 2.17 18.20 3.30
CA ASP A 944 1.50 17.37 2.30
C ASP A 944 1.89 17.79 0.87
N HIS A 945 1.78 16.87 -0.08
CA HIS A 945 1.98 17.19 -1.50
C HIS A 945 1.09 16.37 -2.42
N LYS A 946 0.67 16.98 -3.53
CA LYS A 946 -0.11 16.35 -4.59
C LYS A 946 0.76 16.19 -5.83
N ASN A 947 0.73 15.00 -6.42
CA ASN A 947 1.33 14.74 -7.71
C ASN A 947 0.33 15.16 -8.79
N ILE A 948 0.55 16.33 -9.39
CA ILE A 948 -0.37 16.90 -10.37
C ILE A 948 -0.27 16.11 -11.66
N ARG A 949 0.94 16.04 -12.23
CA ARG A 949 1.15 15.47 -13.56
C ARG A 949 2.49 14.75 -13.66
N THR A 950 2.54 13.72 -14.50
CA THR A 950 3.78 13.10 -14.93
C THR A 950 3.70 12.65 -16.39
N ASP A 951 4.74 12.96 -17.15
CA ASP A 951 4.96 12.50 -18.53
C ASP A 951 6.22 11.64 -18.59
N ILE A 952 6.11 10.42 -19.10
CA ILE A 952 7.23 9.49 -19.28
C ILE A 952 7.39 9.14 -20.75
N VAL A 953 8.63 9.20 -21.25
CA VAL A 953 9.02 8.62 -22.54
C VAL A 953 10.12 7.59 -22.29
N MET A 954 9.88 6.35 -22.72
CA MET A 954 10.80 5.24 -22.46
C MET A 954 11.20 4.53 -23.77
N ASP A 955 12.51 4.33 -23.97
CA ASP A 955 13.05 3.49 -25.02
C ASP A 955 13.10 2.02 -24.54
N VAL A 956 12.17 1.23 -25.07
CA VAL A 956 12.05 -0.21 -24.82
C VAL A 956 12.36 -1.05 -26.08
N GLY A 957 13.00 -0.44 -27.09
CA GLY A 957 13.18 -1.05 -28.39
C GLY A 957 11.86 -1.36 -29.09
N THR A 958 11.81 -2.48 -29.82
CA THR A 958 10.57 -3.08 -30.29
C THR A 958 9.99 -3.95 -29.18
N SER A 959 9.07 -3.38 -28.39
CA SER A 959 8.42 -4.08 -27.28
C SER A 959 7.88 -5.46 -27.70
N LEU A 960 8.14 -6.49 -26.89
CA LEU A 960 7.51 -7.81 -27.08
C LEU A 960 6.02 -7.77 -26.77
N ASN A 961 5.63 -6.93 -25.81
CA ASN A 961 4.25 -6.75 -25.37
C ASN A 961 4.10 -5.35 -24.74
N PRO A 962 3.50 -4.38 -25.45
CA PRO A 962 3.43 -3.00 -24.98
C PRO A 962 2.57 -2.85 -23.72
N ALA A 963 1.54 -3.67 -23.51
CA ALA A 963 0.72 -3.62 -22.30
C ALA A 963 1.52 -4.01 -21.04
N ILE A 964 2.31 -5.08 -21.14
CA ILE A 964 3.19 -5.51 -20.05
C ILE A 964 4.28 -4.47 -19.80
N ASP A 965 4.94 -3.97 -20.85
CA ASP A 965 6.07 -3.03 -20.71
C ASP A 965 5.62 -1.69 -20.14
N ILE A 966 4.48 -1.17 -20.56
CA ILE A 966 3.87 0.03 -19.95
C ILE A 966 3.51 -0.22 -18.49
N GLY A 967 2.94 -1.39 -18.17
CA GLY A 967 2.65 -1.76 -16.78
C GLY A 967 3.91 -1.85 -15.90
N GLN A 968 5.05 -2.27 -16.46
CA GLN A 968 6.35 -2.24 -15.75
C GLN A 968 6.83 -0.80 -15.52
N ILE A 969 6.70 0.08 -16.52
CA ILE A 969 7.07 1.50 -16.40
C ILE A 969 6.28 2.17 -15.29
N GLU A 970 4.95 2.04 -15.29
CA GLU A 970 4.07 2.64 -14.30
C GLU A 970 4.31 2.06 -12.90
N GLY A 971 4.46 0.74 -12.81
CA GLY A 971 4.76 0.05 -11.57
C GLY A 971 6.06 0.50 -10.93
N ALA A 972 7.15 0.49 -11.70
CA ALA A 972 8.47 0.89 -11.24
C ALA A 972 8.51 2.39 -10.89
N PHE A 973 7.88 3.25 -11.70
CA PHE A 973 7.77 4.67 -11.41
C PHE A 973 7.06 4.94 -10.08
N VAL A 974 5.90 4.31 -9.84
CA VAL A 974 5.15 4.50 -8.59
C VAL A 974 5.92 3.90 -7.40
N GLN A 975 6.60 2.77 -7.53
CA GLN A 975 7.50 2.29 -6.47
C GLN A 975 8.60 3.30 -6.13
N GLY A 976 9.13 3.98 -7.15
CA GLY A 976 10.11 5.03 -7.00
C GLY A 976 9.54 6.30 -6.34
N ILE A 977 8.28 6.69 -6.61
CA ILE A 977 7.59 7.74 -5.84
C ILE A 977 7.64 7.36 -4.36
N GLY A 978 7.24 6.13 -4.03
CA GLY A 978 7.33 5.59 -2.67
C GLY A 978 8.70 5.79 -2.05
N LEU A 979 9.75 5.30 -2.73
CA LEU A 979 11.14 5.42 -2.31
C LEU A 979 11.57 6.87 -2.03
N PHE A 980 11.18 7.81 -2.89
CA PHE A 980 11.68 9.17 -2.81
C PHE A 980 10.81 10.14 -2.00
N THR A 981 9.55 9.80 -1.69
CA THR A 981 8.63 10.77 -1.04
C THR A 981 7.98 10.27 0.24
N MET A 982 7.86 8.97 0.50
CA MET A 982 7.05 8.49 1.65
C MET A 982 7.51 7.22 2.37
N GLU A 983 8.19 6.29 1.71
CA GLU A 983 8.59 5.01 2.30
C GLU A 983 9.78 5.19 3.25
N GLU A 984 9.50 5.29 4.55
CA GLU A 984 10.53 5.50 5.57
C GLU A 984 10.61 4.34 6.58
N LEU A 985 11.81 3.78 6.75
CA LEU A 985 12.12 2.84 7.82
C LEU A 985 12.73 3.59 9.00
N ARG A 986 12.16 3.41 10.19
CA ARG A 986 12.64 4.05 11.43
C ARG A 986 13.18 3.04 12.42
N TYR A 987 14.40 3.27 12.89
CA TYR A 987 15.10 2.38 13.82
C TYR A 987 15.37 3.10 15.14
N SER A 988 15.33 2.37 16.26
CA SER A 988 15.84 2.86 17.54
C SER A 988 17.37 3.03 17.48
N PRO A 989 17.98 3.82 18.37
CA PRO A 989 19.44 3.92 18.49
C PRO A 989 20.14 2.56 18.71
N GLU A 990 19.43 1.58 19.26
CA GLU A 990 19.90 0.20 19.50
C GLU A 990 19.69 -0.72 18.29
N GLY A 991 19.15 -0.23 17.18
CA GLY A 991 18.94 -1.01 15.95
C GLY A 991 17.59 -1.72 15.86
N ASN A 992 16.61 -1.40 16.73
CA ASN A 992 15.28 -2.00 16.63
C ASN A 992 14.43 -1.31 15.56
N LEU A 993 13.94 -2.05 14.56
CA LEU A 993 13.00 -1.54 13.57
C LEU A 993 11.61 -1.27 14.21
N TYR A 994 11.11 -0.03 14.13
CA TYR A 994 9.76 0.34 14.60
C TYR A 994 8.67 0.16 13.53
N THR A 995 8.98 0.49 12.27
CA THR A 995 8.01 0.56 11.17
C THR A 995 7.72 -0.82 10.55
N ARG A 996 7.14 -1.73 11.33
CA ARG A 996 6.82 -3.10 10.88
C ARG A 996 5.41 -3.20 10.32
N GLY A 997 5.23 -3.31 9.01
CA GLY A 997 3.94 -3.51 8.33
C GLY A 997 3.18 -2.24 7.93
N PRO A 998 2.06 -2.39 7.19
CA PRO A 998 1.42 -1.29 6.43
C PRO A 998 0.76 -0.20 7.28
N GLY A 999 0.56 -0.45 8.58
CA GLY A 999 0.10 0.58 9.50
C GLY A 999 1.16 1.66 9.77
N MET A 1000 2.45 1.34 9.60
CA MET A 1000 3.56 2.26 9.93
C MET A 1000 4.53 2.50 8.75
N TYR A 1001 4.63 1.56 7.80
CA TYR A 1001 5.42 1.71 6.58
C TYR A 1001 4.49 1.90 5.39
N LYS A 1002 4.51 3.10 4.80
CA LYS A 1002 3.53 3.52 3.80
C LYS A 1002 4.12 3.45 2.40
N ILE A 1003 3.65 2.48 1.64
CA ILE A 1003 3.80 2.46 0.18
C ILE A 1003 2.75 3.36 -0.47
N PRO A 1004 2.94 3.81 -1.71
CA PRO A 1004 1.94 4.57 -2.45
C PRO A 1004 0.61 3.80 -2.54
N ALA A 1005 -0.50 4.52 -2.42
CA ALA A 1005 -1.89 4.09 -2.63
C ALA A 1005 -2.47 4.69 -3.92
N PHE A 1006 -3.78 4.44 -4.16
CA PHE A 1006 -4.50 5.01 -5.30
C PHE A 1006 -4.48 6.55 -5.32
N GLY A 1007 -4.49 7.21 -4.16
CA GLY A 1007 -4.48 8.69 -4.04
C GLY A 1007 -3.10 9.35 -4.18
N ASP A 1008 -2.03 8.57 -4.36
CA ASP A 1008 -0.65 9.06 -4.45
C ASP A 1008 -0.11 9.08 -5.88
N ILE A 1009 -0.81 8.47 -6.84
CA ILE A 1009 -0.38 8.51 -8.24
C ILE A 1009 -0.56 9.91 -8.83
N PRO A 1010 0.17 10.27 -9.89
CA PRO A 1010 -0.09 11.51 -10.63
C PRO A 1010 -1.53 11.57 -11.11
N THR A 1011 -2.19 12.72 -10.92
CA THR A 1011 -3.58 12.94 -11.40
C THR A 1011 -3.63 12.82 -12.93
N GLU A 1012 -2.66 13.43 -13.60
CA GLU A 1012 -2.40 13.23 -15.02
C GLU A 1012 -1.18 12.33 -15.22
N PHE A 1013 -1.37 11.13 -15.80
CA PHE A 1013 -0.30 10.14 -15.95
C PHE A 1013 -0.16 9.66 -17.40
N TYR A 1014 0.89 10.14 -18.07
CA TYR A 1014 1.16 9.86 -19.49
C TYR A 1014 2.42 9.00 -19.67
N VAL A 1015 2.33 7.93 -20.45
CA VAL A 1015 3.45 7.03 -20.75
C VAL A 1015 3.54 6.79 -22.25
N SER A 1016 4.70 7.05 -22.84
CA SER A 1016 4.96 6.82 -24.26
C SER A 1016 6.17 5.91 -24.47
N LEU A 1017 6.04 4.94 -25.35
CA LEU A 1017 7.17 4.13 -25.82
C LEU A 1017 7.83 4.82 -27.02
N LEU A 1018 9.16 4.97 -26.98
CA LEU A 1018 9.91 5.59 -28.06
C LEU A 1018 9.76 4.76 -29.35
N ARG A 1019 9.46 5.45 -30.45
CA ARG A 1019 9.14 4.83 -31.74
C ARG A 1019 10.38 4.49 -32.55
N ASP A 1020 10.25 3.51 -33.43
CA ASP A 1020 11.19 3.22 -34.51
C ASP A 1020 12.65 3.08 -34.02
N CYS A 1021 12.83 2.48 -32.83
CA CYS A 1021 14.13 2.36 -32.15
C CYS A 1021 14.56 0.88 -31.90
N PRO A 1022 14.62 0.01 -32.93
CA PRO A 1022 14.89 -1.41 -32.72
C PRO A 1022 16.28 -1.68 -32.11
N ASN A 1023 16.38 -2.65 -31.21
CA ASN A 1023 17.63 -3.08 -30.57
C ASN A 1023 18.12 -4.45 -31.07
N SER A 1024 18.99 -4.49 -32.08
CA SER A 1024 19.48 -5.75 -32.69
C SER A 1024 20.18 -6.74 -31.74
N LYS A 1025 20.49 -6.31 -30.51
CA LYS A 1025 21.22 -7.11 -29.51
C LYS A 1025 20.35 -8.06 -28.69
N ALA A 1026 19.03 -7.88 -28.71
CA ALA A 1026 18.08 -8.67 -27.92
C ALA A 1026 17.02 -9.33 -28.80
N ILE A 1027 16.32 -10.33 -28.24
CA ILE A 1027 15.29 -11.08 -28.96
C ILE A 1027 14.23 -10.14 -29.56
N TYR A 1028 13.98 -10.30 -30.87
CA TYR A 1028 13.03 -9.47 -31.63
C TYR A 1028 13.14 -7.96 -31.44
N SER A 1029 14.37 -7.48 -31.24
CA SER A 1029 14.67 -6.06 -31.12
C SER A 1029 14.15 -5.36 -29.86
N SER A 1030 13.77 -6.09 -28.82
CA SER A 1030 13.25 -5.55 -27.55
C SER A 1030 14.34 -4.96 -26.64
N LYS A 1031 13.94 -4.35 -25.52
CA LYS A 1031 14.83 -4.00 -24.41
C LYS A 1031 14.20 -4.33 -23.05
N ALA A 1032 15.08 -4.57 -22.09
CA ALA A 1032 14.78 -4.64 -20.66
C ALA A 1032 14.07 -3.38 -20.14
N VAL A 1033 13.01 -3.57 -19.34
CA VAL A 1033 12.17 -2.47 -18.82
C VAL A 1033 11.82 -2.58 -17.33
N GLY A 1034 12.11 -3.71 -16.66
CA GLY A 1034 11.66 -3.94 -15.28
C GLY A 1034 12.17 -2.91 -14.26
N GLU A 1035 13.48 -2.68 -14.22
CA GLU A 1035 14.15 -1.78 -13.27
C GLU A 1035 14.36 -0.33 -13.76
N PRO A 1036 14.73 -0.07 -15.04
CA PRO A 1036 15.12 1.26 -15.48
C PRO A 1036 14.15 2.41 -15.15
N PRO A 1037 12.81 2.25 -15.24
CA PRO A 1037 11.87 3.34 -14.99
C PRO A 1037 11.76 3.75 -13.52
N LEU A 1038 12.28 2.96 -12.57
CA LEU A 1038 12.18 3.26 -11.13
C LEU A 1038 12.81 4.61 -10.79
N PHE A 1039 14.01 4.89 -11.33
CA PHE A 1039 14.73 6.13 -11.04
C PHE A 1039 14.04 7.37 -11.64
N LEU A 1040 13.23 7.20 -12.69
CA LEU A 1040 12.54 8.33 -13.32
C LEU A 1040 11.64 9.09 -12.34
N SER A 1041 11.12 8.42 -11.32
CA SER A 1041 10.35 9.02 -10.22
C SER A 1041 11.11 10.04 -9.38
N ALA A 1042 12.45 10.10 -9.47
CA ALA A 1042 13.22 11.19 -8.88
C ALA A 1042 12.80 12.56 -9.43
N SER A 1043 12.15 12.62 -10.60
CA SER A 1043 11.51 13.84 -11.10
C SER A 1043 10.52 14.44 -10.09
N VAL A 1044 9.74 13.61 -9.38
CA VAL A 1044 8.79 14.04 -8.33
C VAL A 1044 9.56 14.62 -7.14
N PHE A 1045 10.63 13.98 -6.70
CA PHE A 1045 11.48 14.48 -5.62
C PHE A 1045 12.08 15.85 -5.95
N TYR A 1046 12.58 16.03 -7.16
CA TYR A 1046 13.15 17.31 -7.59
C TYR A 1046 12.07 18.37 -7.82
N ALA A 1047 10.86 18.00 -8.26
CA ALA A 1047 9.72 18.93 -8.32
C ALA A 1047 9.31 19.41 -6.93
N ILE A 1048 9.27 18.53 -5.93
CA ILE A 1048 9.06 18.91 -4.51
C ILE A 1048 10.17 19.86 -4.05
N LYS A 1049 11.43 19.54 -4.38
CA LYS A 1049 12.57 20.39 -4.01
C LYS A 1049 12.48 21.78 -4.63
N ASP A 1050 12.02 21.87 -5.88
CA ASP A 1050 11.80 23.13 -6.60
C ASP A 1050 10.68 23.96 -5.95
N ALA A 1051 9.56 23.33 -5.60
CA ALA A 1051 8.47 23.99 -4.86
C ALA A 1051 8.94 24.52 -3.49
N ILE A 1052 9.79 23.78 -2.78
CA ILE A 1052 10.40 24.24 -1.52
C ILE A 1052 11.34 25.43 -1.76
N TYR A 1053 12.11 25.44 -2.85
CA TYR A 1053 12.95 26.60 -3.19
C TYR A 1053 12.10 27.87 -3.35
N SER A 1054 10.97 27.78 -4.07
CA SER A 1054 10.03 28.90 -4.21
C SER A 1054 9.51 29.38 -2.86
N ALA A 1055 9.05 28.47 -2.00
CA ALA A 1055 8.54 28.83 -0.66
C ALA A 1055 9.60 29.47 0.25
N ARG A 1056 10.87 29.07 0.10
CA ARG A 1056 12.00 29.64 0.83
C ARG A 1056 12.38 31.02 0.32
N GLU A 1057 12.33 31.22 -1.00
CA GLU A 1057 12.55 32.54 -1.62
C GLU A 1057 11.52 33.56 -1.15
N ASP A 1058 10.24 33.17 -1.10
CA ASP A 1058 9.14 33.98 -0.54
C ASP A 1058 9.39 34.37 0.93
N SER A 1059 10.09 33.51 1.68
CA SER A 1059 10.46 33.73 3.08
C SER A 1059 11.81 34.43 3.26
N GLY A 1060 12.45 34.87 2.17
CA GLY A 1060 13.74 35.57 2.18
C GLY A 1060 14.95 34.66 2.47
N VAL A 1061 14.84 33.34 2.29
CA VAL A 1061 15.89 32.36 2.57
C VAL A 1061 16.41 31.75 1.26
N THR A 1062 17.50 32.30 0.71
CA THR A 1062 18.06 31.89 -0.60
C THR A 1062 19.25 30.94 -0.52
N GLU A 1063 19.74 30.67 0.69
CA GLU A 1063 20.86 29.75 0.93
C GLU A 1063 20.56 28.33 0.40
N PRO A 1064 21.53 27.66 -0.25
CA PRO A 1064 21.36 26.27 -0.68
C PRO A 1064 20.98 25.37 0.49
N PHE A 1065 19.98 24.51 0.29
CA PHE A 1065 19.53 23.59 1.32
C PHE A 1065 19.68 22.13 0.89
N ARG A 1066 19.90 21.27 1.89
CA ARG A 1066 19.96 19.83 1.73
C ARG A 1066 18.57 19.25 1.97
N LEU A 1067 18.06 18.49 1.00
CA LEU A 1067 16.88 17.66 1.14
C LEU A 1067 17.31 16.21 0.95
N ASP A 1068 17.12 15.38 1.98
CA ASP A 1068 17.42 13.95 1.92
C ASP A 1068 16.18 13.16 1.48
N SER A 1069 16.39 12.07 0.73
CA SER A 1069 15.33 11.09 0.43
C SER A 1069 15.01 10.23 1.67
N PRO A 1070 13.73 9.85 1.91
CA PRO A 1070 12.53 10.33 1.24
C PRO A 1070 12.15 11.77 1.65
N ALA A 1071 11.64 12.58 0.73
CA ALA A 1071 11.03 13.89 0.96
C ALA A 1071 9.64 13.77 1.60
N THR A 1072 9.61 13.21 2.82
CA THR A 1072 8.38 13.06 3.62
C THR A 1072 7.78 14.40 4.03
N PRO A 1073 6.49 14.45 4.45
CA PRO A 1073 5.88 15.67 4.96
C PRO A 1073 6.68 16.39 6.06
N GLU A 1074 7.33 15.66 6.96
CA GLU A 1074 8.24 16.23 7.96
C GLU A 1074 9.36 17.07 7.32
N ARG A 1075 10.02 16.53 6.30
CA ARG A 1075 11.16 17.19 5.66
C ARG A 1075 10.73 18.32 4.74
N ILE A 1076 9.57 18.20 4.10
CA ILE A 1076 8.97 19.28 3.31
C ILE A 1076 8.63 20.45 4.23
N ARG A 1077 7.84 20.20 5.28
CA ARG A 1077 7.37 21.24 6.21
C ARG A 1077 8.52 21.98 6.90
N ASN A 1078 9.52 21.25 7.38
CA ASN A 1078 10.67 21.85 8.06
C ASN A 1078 11.58 22.65 7.09
N ALA A 1079 11.57 22.32 5.78
CA ALA A 1079 12.36 23.04 4.78
C ALA A 1079 11.69 24.34 4.32
N CYS A 1080 10.36 24.42 4.36
CA CYS A 1080 9.55 25.64 4.20
C CYS A 1080 9.65 26.53 5.45
N VAL A 1081 10.83 27.15 5.64
CA VAL A 1081 11.13 27.98 6.82
C VAL A 1081 10.25 29.22 6.85
N ASP A 1082 9.48 29.40 7.92
CA ASP A 1082 8.57 30.52 8.13
C ASP A 1082 8.64 31.02 9.58
N THR A 1083 7.70 31.86 10.00
CA THR A 1083 7.63 32.36 11.39
C THR A 1083 7.35 31.23 12.39
N PHE A 1084 6.56 30.22 12.01
CA PHE A 1084 6.16 29.11 12.90
C PHE A 1084 7.31 28.13 13.15
N THR A 1085 8.09 27.78 12.12
CA THR A 1085 9.27 26.91 12.29
C THR A 1085 10.32 27.57 13.19
N LYS A 1086 10.51 28.90 13.07
CA LYS A 1086 11.40 29.67 13.94
C LYS A 1086 10.98 29.65 15.43
N MET A 1087 9.68 29.53 15.71
CA MET A 1087 9.16 29.39 17.09
C MET A 1087 9.37 27.99 17.68
N CYS A 1088 9.69 26.99 16.85
CA CYS A 1088 9.82 25.58 17.24
C CYS A 1088 11.23 25.06 16.91
N PRO A 1089 12.30 25.63 17.50
CA PRO A 1089 13.66 25.26 17.12
C PRO A 1089 13.98 23.80 17.44
N SER A 1090 14.85 23.22 16.62
CA SER A 1090 15.42 21.89 16.83
C SER A 1090 16.22 21.82 18.15
N ALA A 1091 16.17 20.68 18.82
CA ALA A 1091 16.97 20.43 20.01
C ALA A 1091 18.47 20.26 19.66
N GLU A 1092 19.35 20.74 20.54
CA GLU A 1092 20.79 20.66 20.32
C GLU A 1092 21.25 19.19 20.19
N PRO A 1093 21.91 18.81 19.07
CA PRO A 1093 22.41 17.45 18.88
C PRO A 1093 23.33 16.99 20.02
N GLY A 1094 23.14 15.76 20.51
CA GLY A 1094 23.97 15.17 21.57
C GLY A 1094 23.49 15.44 23.00
N THR A 1095 22.52 16.33 23.21
CA THR A 1095 21.95 16.62 24.54
C THR A 1095 20.86 15.63 24.98
N PHE A 1096 20.40 14.77 24.06
CA PHE A 1096 19.32 13.81 24.29
C PHE A 1096 19.53 12.52 23.49
N LYS A 1097 18.77 11.48 23.84
CA LYS A 1097 18.70 10.23 23.09
C LYS A 1097 17.45 10.25 22.18
N PRO A 1098 17.61 10.35 20.85
CA PRO A 1098 16.46 10.44 19.97
C PRO A 1098 15.64 9.15 19.99
N TRP A 1099 14.34 9.27 19.78
CA TRP A 1099 13.47 8.09 19.66
C TRP A 1099 13.87 7.20 18.49
N SER A 1100 14.23 7.80 17.34
CA SER A 1100 14.68 7.10 16.14
C SER A 1100 15.93 7.71 15.52
N VAL A 1101 16.73 6.89 14.83
CA VAL A 1101 17.92 7.29 14.06
C VAL A 1101 17.77 6.95 12.59
N ARG A 1102 18.51 7.66 11.73
CA ARG A 1102 18.66 7.37 10.31
C ARG A 1102 19.83 6.40 10.12
N VAL A 1103 19.56 5.24 9.53
CA VAL A 1103 20.53 4.13 9.36
C VAL A 1103 21.38 4.24 8.11
#